data_AF-A0A2M7YQD4-F1
#
_entry.id   AF-A0A2M7YQD4-F1
#
_cell.length_a   1.000
_cell.length_b   1.000
_cell.length_c   1.000
_cell.angle_alpha   90.00
_cell.angle_beta   90.00
_cell.angle_gamma   90.00
#
_symmetry.space_group_name_H-M   'P 1'
#
loop_
_entity.id
_entity.type
_entity.pdbx_description
1 polymer ?
#
loop_
_entity_poly.entity_id
_entity_poly.type
_entity_poly.pdbx_seq_one_letter_code
_entity_poly.pdbx_strand_id
1 'polypeptide(L)'
;MLGPDVPARIHAPARRRSGDFPGWVFHLPGSQERHLPAWGEPRLRKRPGRQGVPLRQPQRDQHLRLRRKFRGVNREPEDRDPQIRPRGIVTDWQGPPHLGALLVSGPDAVGFLHTQLTSDVRALQPGDGQASAALLRSGAVQGLFHLFRLPDRGQPFPSFFLLADSSLVPGLQRHLEAFVVTAAVEIEDVGGEFGGILVQGPEQAVEDLRGGLPDLALVFEVSLTGDPGFLALYPSGADTVEIENLLTATDLVRLADDESGRRLWNELRLEAGWLLPGRDYEPGATILSATGMEHRAVSWTKGCYPGQEVVARIRTYGSVPRCMAGLIIHEPLGLAVGDLPATGLPVLASDGAKIGTWASGGYSAVWDRPVALAYLDRDHRAPGTRLQLAAGERELEAEVVTLPFYTGTSAEERALQAYRQAVHLFGSGQDDRAVALLQEAVTLDTGLTEAWEALGVVLGRMERYHEAIDIFRRLEELAPDEPMVNTNLSLFSMKLGDKEEAEKQKALATLKKFGSGLTAKEIAVRDETRRREKAADARRRKALFAEVLELDPVDGPALMGMGGALFDLGEAEEAEPYLAKACEVMGDSSPLFVSHGRVLEGLGRRGEAVDVYRRGIAVAARKGDLMPLRELEHRLFLLEESNG
;
A
#
# COMPACT_ATOMS: atom_id res chain seq x y z
N MET A 1 0.53 5.10 18.45
CA MET A 1 -0.85 5.59 18.66
C MET A 1 -1.67 5.10 17.48
N LEU A 2 -2.76 4.38 17.79
CA LEU A 2 -3.92 3.97 16.97
C LEU A 2 -3.68 3.35 15.58
N GLY A 3 -3.94 2.05 15.52
CA GLY A 3 -4.77 1.42 14.49
C GLY A 3 -5.50 0.25 15.19
N PRO A 4 -6.83 0.32 15.38
CA PRO A 4 -7.57 -0.81 15.94
C PRO A 4 -7.69 -1.88 14.86
N ASP A 5 -7.58 -3.15 15.26
CA ASP A 5 -8.21 -4.22 14.51
C ASP A 5 -9.62 -3.75 14.12
N VAL A 6 -9.97 -3.87 12.84
CA VAL A 6 -11.36 -3.70 12.40
C VAL A 6 -12.22 -4.56 13.34
N PRO A 7 -13.19 -3.98 14.09
CA PRO A 7 -13.95 -4.76 15.04
C PRO A 7 -14.63 -5.90 14.29
N ALA A 8 -14.28 -7.12 14.64
CA ALA A 8 -14.91 -8.27 14.04
C ALA A 8 -16.37 -8.27 14.50
N ARG A 9 -17.31 -8.41 13.57
CA ARG A 9 -18.75 -8.34 13.85
C ARG A 9 -19.50 -9.42 13.10
N ILE A 10 -20.69 -9.78 13.56
CA ILE A 10 -21.62 -10.66 12.87
C ILE A 10 -22.89 -9.88 12.56
N HIS A 11 -23.27 -9.88 11.29
CA HIS A 11 -24.51 -9.27 10.83
C HIS A 11 -25.49 -10.31 10.30
N ALA A 12 -26.78 -10.04 10.53
CA ALA A 12 -27.90 -10.68 9.85
C ALA A 12 -28.66 -9.60 9.07
N PRO A 13 -29.14 -9.85 7.84
CA PRO A 13 -29.73 -8.80 7.01
C PRO A 13 -31.00 -8.19 7.61
N ALA A 14 -31.12 -6.86 7.52
CA ALA A 14 -32.08 -6.03 8.25
C ALA A 14 -33.49 -5.94 7.62
N ARG A 15 -33.97 -6.96 6.88
CA ARG A 15 -35.20 -6.83 6.07
C ARG A 15 -36.35 -7.77 6.44
N ARG A 16 -36.75 -7.85 7.72
CA ARG A 16 -38.17 -8.08 8.08
C ARG A 16 -38.60 -7.34 9.35
N ARG A 17 -39.82 -6.80 9.32
CA ARG A 17 -40.56 -6.38 10.52
C ARG A 17 -40.86 -7.64 11.34
N SER A 18 -40.57 -7.56 12.64
CA SER A 18 -41.13 -8.33 13.76
C SER A 18 -41.94 -9.59 13.39
N GLY A 19 -41.40 -10.77 13.70
CA GLY A 19 -42.22 -11.96 13.95
C GLY A 19 -41.75 -13.25 13.29
N ASP A 20 -41.32 -13.21 12.01
CA ASP A 20 -41.12 -14.44 11.23
C ASP A 20 -39.74 -14.45 10.56
N PHE A 21 -38.75 -15.00 11.26
CA PHE A 21 -37.45 -15.42 10.72
C PHE A 21 -37.50 -16.93 10.41
N PRO A 22 -36.83 -17.44 9.36
CA PRO A 22 -36.53 -18.87 9.26
C PRO A 22 -35.60 -19.21 10.44
N GLY A 23 -36.12 -20.00 11.38
CA GLY A 23 -35.39 -20.42 12.57
C GLY A 23 -34.20 -21.27 12.19
N TRP A 24 -33.00 -20.73 12.39
CA TRP A 24 -31.81 -21.55 12.55
C TRP A 24 -31.88 -22.20 13.94
N VAL A 25 -32.60 -23.31 14.03
CA VAL A 25 -32.55 -24.22 15.17
C VAL A 25 -31.36 -25.13 14.90
N PHE A 26 -30.26 -24.95 15.62
CA PHE A 26 -29.21 -25.97 15.67
C PHE A 26 -29.84 -27.20 16.31
N HIS A 27 -30.08 -28.23 15.51
CA HIS A 27 -30.69 -29.47 15.97
C HIS A 27 -29.63 -30.30 16.69
N LEU A 28 -29.67 -30.29 18.02
CA LEU A 28 -28.97 -31.26 18.85
C LEU A 28 -29.44 -32.69 18.46
N PRO A 29 -28.54 -33.65 18.19
CA PRO A 29 -28.91 -35.06 18.15
C PRO A 29 -29.21 -35.51 19.57
N GLY A 30 -30.50 -35.52 19.97
CA GLY A 30 -30.92 -36.04 21.27
C GLY A 30 -32.22 -35.52 21.86
N SER A 31 -32.86 -34.50 21.27
CA SER A 31 -34.17 -34.05 21.76
C SER A 31 -35.31 -34.81 21.06
N GLN A 32 -36.08 -35.58 21.84
CA GLN A 32 -37.26 -36.31 21.38
C GLN A 32 -38.28 -35.39 20.69
N GLU A 33 -38.84 -35.92 19.61
CA GLU A 33 -39.91 -35.37 18.77
C GLU A 33 -40.96 -34.55 19.53
N ARG A 34 -41.17 -33.30 19.08
CA ARG A 34 -42.49 -32.67 19.08
C ARG A 34 -42.70 -31.92 17.76
N HIS A 35 -43.51 -32.54 16.89
CA HIS A 35 -44.05 -31.94 15.68
C HIS A 35 -44.86 -30.66 15.98
N LEU A 36 -44.70 -29.62 15.15
CA LEU A 36 -45.72 -28.61 14.79
C LEU A 36 -45.35 -27.97 13.42
N PRO A 37 -46.29 -27.39 12.65
CA PRO A 37 -46.71 -27.91 11.35
C PRO A 37 -46.11 -27.23 10.10
N ALA A 38 -46.14 -27.97 8.99
CA ALA A 38 -45.73 -27.56 7.64
C ALA A 38 -46.61 -26.46 7.03
N TRP A 39 -46.00 -25.38 6.52
CA TRP A 39 -46.57 -24.36 5.63
C TRP A 39 -45.41 -23.65 4.91
N GLY A 40 -45.39 -23.30 3.61
CA GLY A 40 -46.29 -23.35 2.46
C GLY A 40 -45.58 -22.56 1.33
N GLU A 41 -45.72 -22.98 0.07
CA GLU A 41 -45.00 -22.40 -1.09
C GLU A 41 -45.09 -20.86 -1.19
N PRO A 42 -44.01 -20.14 -1.56
CA PRO A 42 -44.05 -18.69 -1.65
C PRO A 42 -44.71 -18.23 -2.95
N ARG A 43 -45.92 -17.66 -2.83
CA ARG A 43 -46.55 -16.86 -3.89
C ARG A 43 -45.78 -15.55 -4.13
N LEU A 44 -45.27 -15.39 -5.34
CA LEU A 44 -44.73 -14.13 -5.87
C LEU A 44 -45.75 -12.99 -5.77
N ARG A 45 -45.42 -11.92 -5.02
CA ARG A 45 -46.13 -10.63 -5.08
C ARG A 45 -45.20 -9.53 -5.55
N LYS A 46 -45.50 -8.98 -6.74
CA LYS A 46 -44.96 -7.71 -7.24
C LYS A 46 -45.31 -6.56 -6.28
N ARG A 47 -44.38 -5.64 -6.01
CA ARG A 47 -44.68 -4.35 -5.37
C ARG A 47 -44.36 -3.18 -6.31
N PRO A 48 -45.18 -2.11 -6.30
CA PRO A 48 -45.02 -0.95 -7.18
C PRO A 48 -44.09 0.10 -6.57
N GLY A 49 -43.55 0.94 -7.46
CA GLY A 49 -42.45 1.86 -7.20
C GLY A 49 -42.73 2.99 -6.21
N ARG A 50 -41.63 3.58 -5.74
CA ARG A 50 -41.58 4.92 -5.14
C ARG A 50 -40.32 5.64 -5.58
N GLN A 51 -40.54 6.85 -6.09
CA GLN A 51 -39.54 7.82 -6.51
C GLN A 51 -38.90 8.51 -5.29
N GLY A 52 -37.57 8.66 -5.37
CA GLY A 52 -36.86 9.94 -5.26
C GLY A 52 -36.75 10.65 -3.91
N VAL A 53 -35.52 10.66 -3.38
CA VAL A 53 -34.79 11.91 -3.03
C VAL A 53 -33.33 11.72 -3.47
N PRO A 54 -32.74 12.59 -4.33
CA PRO A 54 -31.37 12.42 -4.81
C PRO A 54 -30.37 13.12 -3.89
N LEU A 55 -29.39 12.36 -3.40
CA LEU A 55 -28.16 12.90 -2.80
C LEU A 55 -27.05 12.85 -3.86
N ARG A 56 -26.46 14.02 -4.16
CA ARG A 56 -25.28 14.34 -5.00
C ARG A 56 -24.73 13.22 -5.91
N GLN A 57 -25.12 13.26 -7.19
CA GLN A 57 -24.75 12.31 -8.26
C GLN A 57 -23.42 12.55 -9.04
N PRO A 58 -22.75 13.72 -9.08
CA PRO A 58 -21.64 13.91 -10.03
C PRO A 58 -20.43 12.99 -9.81
N GLN A 59 -20.01 12.80 -8.54
CA GLN A 59 -18.84 11.98 -8.20
C GLN A 59 -19.09 10.48 -8.40
N ARG A 60 -20.32 10.01 -8.14
CA ARG A 60 -20.70 8.59 -8.24
C ARG A 60 -20.76 8.12 -9.69
N ASP A 61 -21.29 8.95 -10.60
CA ASP A 61 -21.32 8.64 -12.04
C ASP A 61 -19.92 8.70 -12.67
N GLN A 62 -19.04 9.56 -12.17
CA GLN A 62 -17.65 9.67 -12.63
C GLN A 62 -16.81 8.46 -12.18
N HIS A 63 -16.95 8.05 -10.91
CA HIS A 63 -16.32 6.84 -10.36
C HIS A 63 -16.78 5.58 -11.11
N LEU A 64 -18.07 5.48 -11.47
CA LEU A 64 -18.62 4.36 -12.26
C LEU A 64 -18.15 4.36 -13.73
N ARG A 65 -17.97 5.54 -14.35
CA ARG A 65 -17.45 5.66 -15.72
C ARG A 65 -15.98 5.28 -15.82
N LEU A 66 -15.15 5.69 -14.85
CA LEU A 66 -13.75 5.28 -14.76
C LEU A 66 -13.63 3.76 -14.53
N ARG A 67 -14.37 3.21 -13.56
CA ARG A 67 -14.42 1.75 -13.31
C ARG A 67 -14.79 0.91 -14.54
N ARG A 68 -15.67 1.40 -15.41
CA ARG A 68 -16.06 0.69 -16.65
C ARG A 68 -15.00 0.74 -17.74
N LYS A 69 -14.14 1.76 -17.77
CA LYS A 69 -13.10 1.93 -18.78
C LYS A 69 -11.87 1.02 -18.53
N PHE A 70 -11.71 0.52 -17.30
CA PHE A 70 -10.52 -0.21 -16.83
C PHE A 70 -10.80 -1.65 -16.34
N ARG A 71 -11.91 -2.26 -16.77
CA ARG A 71 -12.22 -3.66 -16.42
C ARG A 71 -11.39 -4.63 -17.28
N GLY A 72 -10.52 -5.39 -16.64
CA GLY A 72 -9.89 -6.58 -17.22
C GLY A 72 -8.49 -6.81 -16.66
N VAL A 73 -8.03 -8.06 -16.76
CA VAL A 73 -6.72 -8.58 -16.38
C VAL A 73 -6.68 -9.16 -14.94
N ASN A 74 -6.62 -10.50 -14.91
CA ASN A 74 -6.30 -11.42 -13.79
C ASN A 74 -7.48 -11.83 -12.90
N ARG A 75 -8.24 -12.83 -13.36
CA ARG A 75 -9.26 -13.52 -12.54
C ARG A 75 -8.71 -14.77 -11.85
N GLU A 76 -7.70 -15.38 -12.46
CA GLU A 76 -6.96 -16.52 -11.91
C GLU A 76 -5.63 -16.04 -11.28
N PRO A 77 -5.13 -16.70 -10.23
CA PRO A 77 -3.85 -16.33 -9.62
C PRO A 77 -2.66 -16.45 -10.58
N GLU A 78 -2.70 -17.39 -11.53
CA GLU A 78 -1.62 -17.69 -12.47
C GLU A 78 -1.44 -16.63 -13.56
N ASP A 79 -2.52 -15.97 -13.97
CA ASP A 79 -2.47 -14.87 -14.93
C ASP A 79 -1.93 -13.59 -14.28
N ARG A 80 -1.84 -13.56 -12.94
CA ARG A 80 -1.45 -12.36 -12.20
C ARG A 80 0.01 -12.02 -12.38
N ASP A 81 0.23 -10.73 -12.54
CA ASP A 81 1.52 -10.16 -12.28
C ASP A 81 1.86 -10.22 -10.77
N PRO A 82 2.87 -11.01 -10.36
CA PRO A 82 3.17 -11.23 -8.95
C PRO A 82 3.60 -9.95 -8.22
N GLN A 83 4.09 -8.92 -8.92
CA GLN A 83 4.48 -7.67 -8.25
C GLN A 83 3.35 -6.66 -8.07
N ILE A 84 2.14 -6.94 -8.57
CA ILE A 84 0.97 -6.08 -8.33
C ILE A 84 0.05 -6.78 -7.33
N ARG A 85 -0.18 -6.18 -6.16
CA ARG A 85 -1.11 -6.73 -5.16
C ARG A 85 -2.51 -6.82 -5.80
N PRO A 86 -3.26 -7.93 -5.63
CA PRO A 86 -4.56 -8.04 -6.28
C PRO A 86 -5.52 -7.06 -5.62
N ARG A 87 -6.52 -6.59 -6.38
CA ARG A 87 -7.50 -5.66 -5.82
C ARG A 87 -8.21 -6.28 -4.60
N GLY A 88 -8.52 -7.55 -4.67
CA GLY A 88 -8.92 -8.34 -3.53
C GLY A 88 -9.04 -9.79 -3.94
N ILE A 89 -9.47 -10.62 -3.02
CA ILE A 89 -9.63 -12.05 -3.23
C ILE A 89 -11.01 -12.53 -2.82
N VAL A 90 -11.43 -13.61 -3.45
CA VAL A 90 -12.51 -14.47 -3.00
C VAL A 90 -12.04 -15.91 -2.99
N THR A 91 -12.46 -16.68 -1.99
CA THR A 91 -12.13 -18.10 -1.88
C THR A 91 -13.26 -18.83 -1.19
N ASP A 92 -13.38 -20.14 -1.47
CA ASP A 92 -14.17 -21.01 -0.60
C ASP A 92 -13.51 -20.99 0.78
N TRP A 93 -14.29 -20.92 1.85
CA TRP A 93 -13.73 -20.88 3.20
C TRP A 93 -12.94 -22.15 3.56
N GLN A 94 -13.23 -23.28 2.90
CA GLN A 94 -12.46 -24.52 3.00
C GLN A 94 -11.27 -24.59 2.02
N GLY A 95 -11.23 -23.72 1.00
CA GLY A 95 -10.02 -23.43 0.23
C GLY A 95 -9.08 -22.51 1.02
N PRO A 96 -7.88 -22.14 0.52
CA PRO A 96 -6.90 -21.33 1.26
C PRO A 96 -7.59 -20.08 1.85
N PRO A 97 -7.63 -19.87 3.19
CA PRO A 97 -6.79 -20.41 4.27
C PRO A 97 -7.05 -21.84 4.81
N HIS A 98 -8.07 -22.56 4.37
CA HIS A 98 -8.57 -23.81 4.95
C HIS A 98 -9.09 -23.60 6.38
N LEU A 99 -10.12 -22.75 6.50
CA LEU A 99 -10.73 -22.44 7.78
C LEU A 99 -11.58 -23.60 8.30
N GLY A 100 -11.66 -23.71 9.61
CA GLY A 100 -12.56 -24.60 10.33
C GLY A 100 -13.22 -23.86 11.51
N ALA A 101 -14.20 -24.51 12.13
CA ALA A 101 -15.04 -23.87 13.11
C ALA A 101 -15.43 -24.80 14.27
N LEU A 102 -15.33 -24.28 15.50
CA LEU A 102 -15.99 -24.86 16.67
C LEU A 102 -17.18 -24.01 17.10
N LEU A 103 -18.30 -24.65 17.37
CA LEU A 103 -19.43 -24.06 18.07
C LEU A 103 -19.32 -24.40 19.55
N VAL A 104 -19.32 -23.37 20.40
CA VAL A 104 -19.34 -23.51 21.86
C VAL A 104 -20.62 -22.90 22.38
N SER A 105 -21.49 -23.71 22.99
CA SER A 105 -22.79 -23.23 23.46
C SER A 105 -23.11 -23.76 24.85
N GLY A 106 -24.01 -23.08 25.57
CA GLY A 106 -24.48 -23.51 26.88
C GLY A 106 -24.56 -22.37 27.90
N PRO A 107 -25.32 -22.55 28.99
CA PRO A 107 -25.53 -21.50 29.98
C PRO A 107 -24.23 -21.00 30.63
N ASP A 108 -23.21 -21.86 30.72
CA ASP A 108 -21.92 -21.52 31.30
C ASP A 108 -20.87 -21.07 30.26
N ALA A 109 -21.21 -21.01 28.97
CA ALA A 109 -20.24 -20.81 27.88
C ALA A 109 -19.42 -19.53 28.02
N VAL A 110 -20.05 -18.41 28.41
CA VAL A 110 -19.35 -17.12 28.65
C VAL A 110 -18.30 -17.27 29.76
N GLY A 111 -18.69 -17.85 30.89
CA GLY A 111 -17.81 -18.02 32.05
C GLY A 111 -16.67 -18.99 31.75
N PHE A 112 -17.01 -20.12 31.14
CA PHE A 112 -16.07 -21.14 30.69
C PHE A 112 -15.01 -20.54 29.75
N LEU A 113 -15.42 -20.00 28.60
CA LEU A 113 -14.48 -19.42 27.63
C LEU A 113 -13.69 -18.24 28.21
N HIS A 114 -14.29 -17.40 29.04
CA HIS A 114 -13.57 -16.30 29.70
C HIS A 114 -12.41 -16.80 30.58
N THR A 115 -12.52 -17.99 31.16
CA THR A 115 -11.44 -18.59 31.97
C THR A 115 -10.43 -19.38 31.15
N GLN A 116 -10.79 -19.86 29.96
CA GLN A 116 -9.90 -20.70 29.15
C GLN A 116 -9.09 -19.92 28.10
N LEU A 117 -9.61 -18.79 27.62
CA LEU A 117 -9.01 -18.03 26.51
C LEU A 117 -8.21 -16.83 26.99
N THR A 118 -7.41 -16.21 26.12
CA THR A 118 -6.57 -15.04 26.46
C THR A 118 -7.30 -13.70 26.33
N SER A 119 -8.41 -13.64 25.59
CA SER A 119 -9.18 -12.41 25.34
C SER A 119 -10.35 -12.24 26.33
N ASP A 120 -10.93 -11.04 26.41
CA ASP A 120 -12.05 -10.76 27.31
C ASP A 120 -13.40 -11.18 26.69
N VAL A 121 -13.82 -12.40 26.98
CA VAL A 121 -15.08 -12.95 26.45
C VAL A 121 -16.32 -12.27 27.03
N ARG A 122 -16.25 -11.69 28.24
CA ARG A 122 -17.40 -11.05 28.89
C ARG A 122 -17.74 -9.69 28.28
N ALA A 123 -16.77 -9.06 27.63
CA ALA A 123 -16.96 -7.80 26.93
C ALA A 123 -17.75 -7.96 25.62
N LEU A 124 -17.73 -9.15 25.00
CA LEU A 124 -18.39 -9.42 23.72
C LEU A 124 -19.91 -9.34 23.84
N GLN A 125 -20.53 -8.42 23.11
CA GLN A 125 -21.98 -8.39 22.90
C GLN A 125 -22.38 -9.38 21.81
N PRO A 126 -23.67 -9.78 21.74
CA PRO A 126 -24.16 -10.59 20.63
C PRO A 126 -23.87 -9.91 19.29
N GLY A 127 -23.17 -10.61 18.40
CA GLY A 127 -22.70 -10.07 17.13
C GLY A 127 -21.31 -9.44 17.18
N ASP A 128 -20.61 -9.40 18.32
CA ASP A 128 -19.21 -8.99 18.35
C ASP A 128 -18.27 -10.17 18.11
N GLY A 129 -17.06 -9.87 17.66
CA GLY A 129 -15.95 -10.80 17.57
C GLY A 129 -14.63 -10.15 17.96
N GLN A 130 -13.64 -10.99 18.26
CA GLN A 130 -12.29 -10.57 18.61
C GLN A 130 -11.28 -11.68 18.29
N ALA A 131 -10.02 -11.31 18.09
CA ALA A 131 -8.94 -12.29 18.09
C ALA A 131 -8.71 -12.85 19.52
N SER A 132 -8.33 -14.11 19.61
CA SER A 132 -8.07 -14.80 20.86
C SER A 132 -7.06 -15.92 20.70
N ALA A 133 -6.61 -16.47 21.82
CA ALA A 133 -5.75 -17.64 21.87
C ALA A 133 -6.18 -18.58 23.00
N ALA A 134 -5.90 -19.88 22.81
CA ALA A 134 -5.92 -20.88 23.88
C ALA A 134 -4.47 -21.26 24.21
N LEU A 135 -4.13 -21.32 25.50
CA LEU A 135 -2.76 -21.58 25.96
C LEU A 135 -2.68 -22.79 26.89
N LEU A 136 -1.53 -23.45 26.91
CA LEU A 136 -1.13 -24.33 27.99
C LEU A 136 -0.67 -23.53 29.21
N ARG A 137 -0.60 -24.17 30.38
CA ARG A 137 -0.06 -23.55 31.62
C ARG A 137 1.39 -23.06 31.46
N SER A 138 2.15 -23.65 30.53
CA SER A 138 3.50 -23.22 30.16
C SER A 138 3.54 -21.87 29.41
N GLY A 139 2.39 -21.33 29.01
CA GLY A 139 2.30 -20.18 28.11
C GLY A 139 2.44 -20.53 26.63
N ALA A 140 2.57 -21.82 26.29
CA ALA A 140 2.60 -22.30 24.92
C ALA A 140 1.22 -22.17 24.24
N VAL A 141 1.21 -21.74 22.99
CA VAL A 141 0.00 -21.46 22.20
C VAL A 141 -0.58 -22.75 21.66
N GLN A 142 -1.78 -23.13 22.08
CA GLN A 142 -2.52 -24.25 21.51
C GLN A 142 -3.20 -23.87 20.19
N GLY A 143 -3.64 -22.61 20.06
CA GLY A 143 -4.16 -22.06 18.82
C GLY A 143 -4.41 -20.56 18.91
N LEU A 144 -4.30 -19.89 17.76
CA LEU A 144 -4.69 -18.50 17.52
C LEU A 144 -5.92 -18.51 16.60
N PHE A 145 -6.94 -17.72 16.93
CA PHE A 145 -8.22 -17.78 16.23
C PHE A 145 -9.07 -16.53 16.46
N HIS A 146 -10.16 -16.40 15.70
CA HIS A 146 -11.19 -15.40 15.95
C HIS A 146 -12.35 -16.03 16.72
N LEU A 147 -12.74 -15.40 17.82
CA LEU A 147 -13.91 -15.77 18.62
C LEU A 147 -15.02 -14.78 18.34
N PHE A 148 -16.18 -15.28 17.91
CA PHE A 148 -17.37 -14.48 17.70
C PHE A 148 -18.50 -14.92 18.63
N ARG A 149 -19.23 -13.95 19.20
CA ARG A 149 -20.46 -14.24 19.93
C ARG A 149 -21.63 -14.19 18.96
N LEU A 150 -22.32 -15.31 18.80
CA LEU A 150 -23.48 -15.38 17.90
C LEU A 150 -24.64 -14.53 18.44
N PRO A 151 -25.50 -13.98 17.58
CA PRO A 151 -26.73 -13.30 18.02
C PRO A 151 -27.65 -14.24 18.81
N ASP A 152 -28.21 -13.74 19.91
CA ASP A 152 -29.13 -14.48 20.80
C ASP A 152 -30.51 -14.66 20.11
N ARG A 153 -30.61 -15.54 19.10
CA ARG A 153 -31.82 -15.77 18.27
C ARG A 153 -32.87 -16.65 18.97
N GLY A 154 -33.25 -16.31 20.19
CA GLY A 154 -34.20 -17.08 21.00
C GLY A 154 -33.65 -18.39 21.56
N GLN A 155 -32.33 -18.61 21.46
CA GLN A 155 -31.66 -19.67 22.21
C GLN A 155 -31.66 -19.32 23.70
N PRO A 156 -31.82 -20.31 24.60
CA PRO A 156 -31.89 -20.08 26.04
C PRO A 156 -30.54 -19.71 26.66
N PHE A 157 -29.45 -19.81 25.91
CA PHE A 157 -28.09 -19.58 26.38
C PHE A 157 -27.20 -19.00 25.26
N PRO A 158 -26.05 -18.37 25.64
CA PRO A 158 -25.11 -17.80 24.67
C PRO A 158 -24.37 -18.89 23.89
N SER A 159 -24.04 -18.54 22.64
CA SER A 159 -23.31 -19.40 21.70
C SER A 159 -22.17 -18.64 21.05
N PHE A 160 -21.03 -19.29 20.88
CA PHE A 160 -19.81 -18.71 20.34
C PHE A 160 -19.28 -19.53 19.18
N PHE A 161 -18.83 -18.83 18.15
CA PHE A 161 -18.22 -19.41 16.97
C PHE A 161 -16.72 -19.13 17.00
N LEU A 162 -15.91 -20.19 17.01
CA LEU A 162 -14.46 -20.12 17.08
C LEU A 162 -13.92 -20.47 15.69
N LEU A 163 -13.48 -19.45 14.95
CA LEU A 163 -12.97 -19.56 13.59
C LEU A 163 -11.44 -19.65 13.61
N ALA A 164 -10.91 -20.79 13.16
CA ALA A 164 -9.47 -21.07 13.19
C ALA A 164 -9.02 -21.74 11.88
N ASP A 165 -7.72 -21.94 11.73
CA ASP A 165 -7.19 -22.88 10.75
C ASP A 165 -7.74 -24.29 11.06
N SER A 166 -8.21 -25.00 10.04
CA SER A 166 -8.85 -26.32 10.18
C SER A 166 -7.94 -27.36 10.86
N SER A 167 -6.62 -27.25 10.70
CA SER A 167 -5.66 -28.15 11.36
C SER A 167 -5.66 -28.02 12.90
N LEU A 168 -6.11 -26.88 13.43
CA LEU A 168 -6.18 -26.62 14.86
C LEU A 168 -7.47 -27.15 15.51
N VAL A 169 -8.54 -27.32 14.74
CA VAL A 169 -9.89 -27.61 15.26
C VAL A 169 -9.92 -28.86 16.14
N PRO A 170 -9.41 -30.04 15.74
CA PRO A 170 -9.43 -31.23 16.60
C PRO A 170 -8.56 -31.11 17.85
N GLY A 171 -7.51 -30.28 17.81
CA GLY A 171 -6.64 -30.01 18.96
C GLY A 171 -7.29 -29.06 19.95
N LEU A 172 -7.91 -28.00 19.45
CA LEU A 172 -8.63 -27.00 20.25
C LEU A 172 -9.87 -27.60 20.92
N GLN A 173 -10.62 -28.44 20.21
CA GLN A 173 -11.78 -29.13 20.78
C GLN A 173 -11.36 -29.98 21.98
N ARG A 174 -10.43 -30.93 21.78
CA ARG A 174 -9.92 -31.79 22.86
C ARG A 174 -9.33 -30.99 24.02
N HIS A 175 -8.63 -29.89 23.72
CA HIS A 175 -8.07 -29.02 24.75
C HIS A 175 -9.14 -28.38 25.61
N LEU A 176 -10.19 -27.80 25.00
CA LEU A 176 -11.28 -27.15 25.72
C LEU A 176 -12.15 -28.17 26.47
N GLU A 177 -12.50 -29.29 25.84
CA GLU A 177 -13.27 -30.38 26.46
C GLU A 177 -12.61 -30.91 27.72
N ALA A 178 -11.28 -30.96 27.78
CA ALA A 178 -10.55 -31.37 28.99
C ALA A 178 -10.81 -30.49 30.22
N PHE A 179 -11.34 -29.28 30.04
CA PHE A 179 -11.74 -28.37 31.12
C PHE A 179 -13.25 -28.38 31.41
N VAL A 180 -14.05 -29.11 30.63
CA VAL A 180 -15.48 -29.29 30.87
C VAL A 180 -15.67 -30.34 31.97
N VAL A 181 -15.66 -29.90 33.23
CA VAL A 181 -15.85 -30.79 34.39
C VAL A 181 -17.28 -30.71 34.92
N THR A 182 -17.72 -29.52 35.31
CA THR A 182 -19.08 -29.25 35.82
C THR A 182 -19.81 -28.17 35.06
N ALA A 183 -19.14 -27.54 34.08
CA ALA A 183 -19.73 -26.48 33.26
C ALA A 183 -20.74 -27.10 32.29
N ALA A 184 -21.94 -26.54 32.23
CA ALA A 184 -22.94 -26.88 31.22
C ALA A 184 -22.58 -26.17 29.91
N VAL A 185 -21.65 -26.78 29.16
CA VAL A 185 -21.14 -26.32 27.87
C VAL A 185 -21.00 -27.50 26.92
N GLU A 186 -21.42 -27.31 25.68
CA GLU A 186 -21.24 -28.21 24.56
C GLU A 186 -20.25 -27.59 23.57
N ILE A 187 -19.36 -28.42 23.01
CA ILE A 187 -18.30 -28.03 22.08
C ILE A 187 -18.37 -28.97 20.88
N GLU A 188 -18.63 -28.42 19.70
CA GLU A 188 -18.88 -29.20 18.48
C GLU A 188 -18.05 -28.66 17.32
N ASP A 189 -17.46 -29.56 16.52
CA ASP A 189 -16.91 -29.22 15.20
C ASP A 189 -18.06 -29.15 14.20
N VAL A 190 -18.36 -27.92 13.78
CA VAL A 190 -19.46 -27.62 12.87
C VAL A 190 -18.97 -27.25 11.48
N GLY A 191 -17.66 -27.37 11.19
CA GLY A 191 -17.11 -26.93 9.92
C GLY A 191 -17.66 -27.70 8.72
N GLY A 192 -18.00 -28.97 8.88
CA GLY A 192 -18.61 -29.77 7.81
C GLY A 192 -20.05 -29.38 7.48
N GLU A 193 -20.71 -28.59 8.31
CA GLU A 193 -22.14 -28.25 8.17
C GLU A 193 -22.39 -27.05 7.24
N PHE A 194 -21.32 -26.31 6.90
CA PHE A 194 -21.42 -25.05 6.16
C PHE A 194 -20.69 -25.12 4.82
N GLY A 195 -21.36 -24.58 3.79
CA GLY A 195 -20.66 -23.94 2.69
C GLY A 195 -20.31 -22.50 3.07
N GLY A 196 -19.31 -21.91 2.43
CA GLY A 196 -18.96 -20.54 2.76
C GLY A 196 -17.99 -19.90 1.79
N ILE A 197 -18.04 -18.57 1.76
CA ILE A 197 -17.11 -17.75 0.99
C ILE A 197 -16.40 -16.77 1.89
N LEU A 198 -15.09 -16.66 1.72
CA LEU A 198 -14.27 -15.62 2.31
C LEU A 198 -13.98 -14.57 1.23
N VAL A 199 -14.26 -13.31 1.56
CA VAL A 199 -14.03 -12.15 0.69
C VAL A 199 -13.11 -11.18 1.41
N GLN A 200 -12.07 -10.70 0.73
CA GLN A 200 -11.15 -9.68 1.23
C GLN A 200 -10.88 -8.66 0.12
N GLY A 201 -10.93 -7.37 0.42
CA GLY A 201 -10.71 -6.33 -0.58
C GLY A 201 -11.16 -4.95 -0.14
N PRO A 202 -11.28 -3.98 -1.08
CA PRO A 202 -11.66 -2.62 -0.76
C PRO A 202 -13.08 -2.59 -0.20
N GLU A 203 -13.31 -1.74 0.80
CA GLU A 203 -14.58 -1.64 1.54
C GLU A 203 -15.81 -1.62 0.61
N GLN A 204 -15.80 -0.81 -0.46
CA GLN A 204 -16.93 -0.76 -1.40
C GLN A 204 -17.20 -2.09 -2.10
N ALA A 205 -16.16 -2.84 -2.51
CA ALA A 205 -16.34 -4.13 -3.17
C ALA A 205 -16.89 -5.18 -2.19
N VAL A 206 -16.42 -5.12 -0.94
CA VAL A 206 -16.89 -5.96 0.15
C VAL A 206 -18.35 -5.65 0.49
N GLU A 207 -18.73 -4.37 0.57
CA GLU A 207 -20.11 -3.94 0.80
C GLU A 207 -21.07 -4.33 -0.34
N ASP A 208 -20.65 -4.12 -1.59
CA ASP A 208 -21.44 -4.46 -2.78
C ASP A 208 -21.76 -5.97 -2.79
N LEU A 209 -20.75 -6.82 -2.50
CA LEU A 209 -20.93 -8.26 -2.38
C LEU A 209 -21.81 -8.64 -1.19
N ARG A 210 -21.57 -8.04 -0.02
CA ARG A 210 -22.35 -8.30 1.18
C ARG A 210 -23.82 -7.97 0.99
N GLY A 211 -24.13 -6.88 0.29
CA GLY A 211 -25.50 -6.46 -0.01
C GLY A 211 -26.27 -7.42 -0.93
N GLY A 212 -25.56 -8.30 -1.65
CA GLY A 212 -26.14 -9.33 -2.51
C GLY A 212 -26.28 -10.71 -1.86
N LEU A 213 -25.73 -10.92 -0.65
CA LEU A 213 -25.76 -12.23 0.00
C LEU A 213 -27.20 -12.68 0.34
N PRO A 214 -27.48 -13.99 0.30
CA PRO A 214 -28.79 -14.52 0.65
C PRO A 214 -29.11 -14.26 2.13
N ASP A 215 -30.40 -14.08 2.42
CA ASP A 215 -30.89 -13.75 3.78
C ASP A 215 -30.52 -14.79 4.86
N LEU A 216 -30.21 -16.01 4.44
CA LEU A 216 -29.82 -17.13 5.31
C LEU A 216 -28.34 -17.07 5.72
N ALA A 217 -27.49 -16.27 5.08
CA ALA A 217 -26.06 -16.25 5.38
C ALA A 217 -25.75 -15.68 6.78
N LEU A 218 -24.82 -16.32 7.49
CA LEU A 218 -24.14 -15.76 8.65
C LEU A 218 -22.87 -15.05 8.17
N VAL A 219 -22.80 -13.74 8.38
CA VAL A 219 -21.68 -12.91 7.87
C VAL A 219 -20.81 -12.46 9.02
N PHE A 220 -19.56 -12.89 9.04
CA PHE A 220 -18.52 -12.57 10.01
C PHE A 220 -17.54 -11.57 9.39
N GLU A 221 -17.48 -10.34 9.89
CA GLU A 221 -16.48 -9.35 9.48
C GLU A 221 -15.12 -9.79 10.01
N VAL A 222 -14.15 -9.99 9.11
CA VAL A 222 -12.81 -10.44 9.46
C VAL A 222 -11.81 -9.96 8.42
N SER A 223 -10.67 -9.44 8.87
CA SER A 223 -9.56 -9.04 8.00
C SER A 223 -8.41 -10.03 8.18
N LEU A 224 -8.16 -10.84 7.15
CA LEU A 224 -7.08 -11.83 7.14
C LEU A 224 -5.94 -11.48 6.17
N THR A 225 -6.09 -10.40 5.41
CA THR A 225 -5.10 -9.95 4.42
C THR A 225 -4.64 -8.52 4.64
N GLY A 226 -5.11 -7.86 5.71
CA GLY A 226 -4.91 -6.44 5.97
C GLY A 226 -5.93 -5.55 5.28
N ASP A 227 -6.69 -6.08 4.32
CA ASP A 227 -7.86 -5.43 3.71
C ASP A 227 -9.14 -5.73 4.49
N PRO A 228 -10.18 -4.88 4.40
CA PRO A 228 -11.53 -5.21 4.85
C PRO A 228 -12.03 -6.51 4.24
N GLY A 229 -12.90 -7.23 4.96
CA GLY A 229 -13.43 -8.48 4.46
C GLY A 229 -14.49 -9.11 5.34
N PHE A 230 -15.08 -10.19 4.85
CA PHE A 230 -15.99 -11.02 5.61
C PHE A 230 -15.86 -12.49 5.21
N LEU A 231 -16.22 -13.37 6.14
CA LEU A 231 -16.60 -14.75 5.90
C LEU A 231 -18.12 -14.84 5.91
N ALA A 232 -18.73 -15.37 4.86
CA ALA A 232 -20.17 -15.67 4.82
C ALA A 232 -20.36 -17.18 4.82
N LEU A 233 -21.04 -17.70 5.83
CA LEU A 233 -21.40 -19.12 5.95
C LEU A 233 -22.89 -19.32 5.67
N TYR A 234 -23.22 -20.40 4.98
CA TYR A 234 -24.58 -20.81 4.64
C TYR A 234 -24.70 -22.33 4.79
N PRO A 235 -25.92 -22.89 4.97
CA PRO A 235 -26.06 -24.31 5.24
C PRO A 235 -25.56 -25.11 4.04
N SER A 236 -24.89 -26.23 4.32
CA SER A 236 -24.45 -27.14 3.26
C SER A 236 -25.64 -27.57 2.39
N GLY A 237 -25.46 -27.53 1.07
CA GLY A 237 -26.50 -27.82 0.08
C GLY A 237 -27.43 -26.64 -0.26
N ALA A 238 -27.19 -25.44 0.26
CA ALA A 238 -27.87 -24.23 -0.21
C ALA A 238 -27.58 -23.95 -1.69
N ASP A 239 -28.54 -23.38 -2.41
CA ASP A 239 -28.34 -22.94 -3.80
C ASP A 239 -27.38 -21.74 -3.83
N THR A 240 -26.21 -21.94 -4.45
CA THR A 240 -25.15 -20.93 -4.54
C THR A 240 -25.14 -20.18 -5.86
N VAL A 241 -26.11 -20.40 -6.77
CA VAL A 241 -26.13 -19.76 -8.10
C VAL A 241 -26.11 -18.24 -8.01
N GLU A 242 -26.87 -17.65 -7.07
CA GLU A 242 -26.87 -16.19 -6.85
C GLU A 242 -25.50 -15.70 -6.36
N ILE A 243 -24.85 -16.47 -5.48
CA ILE A 243 -23.51 -16.16 -4.96
C ILE A 243 -22.49 -16.21 -6.10
N GLU A 244 -22.46 -17.28 -6.89
CA GLU A 244 -21.53 -17.42 -8.02
C GLU A 244 -21.75 -16.33 -9.09
N ASN A 245 -23.00 -15.93 -9.34
CA ASN A 245 -23.31 -14.81 -10.23
C ASN A 245 -22.75 -13.48 -9.69
N LEU A 246 -22.86 -13.24 -8.38
CA LEU A 246 -22.28 -12.06 -7.73
C LEU A 246 -20.77 -12.07 -7.84
N LEU A 247 -20.12 -13.20 -7.53
CA LEU A 247 -18.67 -13.35 -7.62
C LEU A 247 -18.16 -13.12 -9.05
N THR A 248 -18.85 -13.67 -10.05
CA THR A 248 -18.51 -13.51 -11.48
C THR A 248 -18.61 -12.05 -11.95
N ALA A 249 -19.46 -11.24 -11.31
CA ALA A 249 -19.64 -9.83 -11.63
C ALA A 249 -18.55 -8.91 -11.03
N THR A 250 -17.75 -9.44 -10.10
CA THR A 250 -16.64 -8.72 -9.46
C THR A 250 -15.33 -8.81 -10.26
N ASP A 251 -14.37 -8.01 -9.83
CA ASP A 251 -12.97 -8.01 -10.29
C ASP A 251 -12.02 -8.58 -9.23
N LEU A 252 -12.55 -9.33 -8.25
CA LEU A 252 -11.74 -10.03 -7.25
C LEU A 252 -11.11 -11.29 -7.84
N VAL A 253 -9.90 -11.61 -7.39
CA VAL A 253 -9.19 -12.83 -7.80
C VAL A 253 -9.77 -14.02 -7.04
N ARG A 254 -10.11 -15.10 -7.74
CA ARG A 254 -10.54 -16.34 -7.06
C ARG A 254 -9.31 -17.14 -6.66
N LEU A 255 -9.18 -17.50 -5.38
CA LEU A 255 -8.12 -18.43 -4.98
C LEU A 255 -8.58 -19.85 -5.28
N ALA A 256 -7.82 -20.53 -6.14
CA ALA A 256 -7.96 -21.96 -6.35
C ALA A 256 -7.30 -22.72 -5.19
N ASP A 257 -7.78 -23.94 -4.92
CA ASP A 257 -7.13 -24.84 -3.95
C ASP A 257 -5.95 -25.60 -4.57
N ASP A 258 -5.02 -24.84 -5.13
CA ASP A 258 -3.79 -25.34 -5.74
C ASP A 258 -2.57 -24.56 -5.21
N GLU A 259 -1.41 -24.84 -5.79
CA GLU A 259 -0.17 -24.18 -5.40
C GLU A 259 -0.21 -22.67 -5.63
N SER A 260 -0.87 -22.22 -6.70
CA SER A 260 -0.98 -20.80 -7.04
C SER A 260 -1.82 -20.04 -6.00
N GLY A 261 -2.98 -20.59 -5.62
CA GLY A 261 -3.85 -20.00 -4.61
C GLY A 261 -3.23 -20.04 -3.21
N ARG A 262 -2.56 -21.14 -2.84
CA ARG A 262 -1.82 -21.24 -1.57
C ARG A 262 -0.64 -20.28 -1.50
N ARG A 263 0.08 -20.08 -2.60
CA ARG A 263 1.17 -19.10 -2.69
C ARG A 263 0.63 -17.69 -2.51
N LEU A 264 -0.41 -17.31 -3.25
CA LEU A 264 -1.00 -15.98 -3.15
C LEU A 264 -1.57 -15.74 -1.74
N TRP A 265 -2.25 -16.72 -1.17
CA TRP A 265 -2.68 -16.65 0.23
C TRP A 265 -1.51 -16.38 1.18
N ASN A 266 -0.40 -17.10 1.01
CA ASN A 266 0.79 -16.93 1.83
C ASN A 266 1.38 -15.51 1.70
N GLU A 267 1.41 -14.92 0.50
CA GLU A 267 1.87 -13.54 0.27
C GLU A 267 0.97 -12.53 1.01
N LEU A 268 -0.35 -12.64 0.85
CA LEU A 268 -1.31 -11.69 1.43
C LEU A 268 -1.36 -11.75 2.97
N ARG A 269 -1.31 -12.96 3.54
CA ARG A 269 -1.32 -13.14 5.01
C ARG A 269 0.01 -12.72 5.64
N LEU A 270 1.14 -12.90 4.92
CA LEU A 270 2.46 -12.44 5.36
C LEU A 270 2.44 -10.92 5.50
N GLU A 271 1.96 -10.24 4.46
CA GLU A 271 1.81 -8.78 4.46
C GLU A 271 0.96 -8.31 5.68
N ALA A 272 -0.12 -9.03 6.00
CA ALA A 272 -0.99 -8.78 7.16
C ALA A 272 -0.40 -9.19 8.53
N GLY A 273 0.76 -9.84 8.55
CA GLY A 273 1.43 -10.34 9.74
C GLY A 273 0.72 -11.51 10.43
N TRP A 274 -0.12 -12.27 9.72
CA TRP A 274 -0.78 -13.45 10.26
C TRP A 274 0.13 -14.69 10.21
N LEU A 275 0.06 -15.52 11.24
CA LEU A 275 0.89 -16.71 11.41
C LEU A 275 0.11 -17.98 11.04
N LEU A 276 0.77 -18.93 10.39
CA LEU A 276 0.24 -20.25 10.11
C LEU A 276 0.70 -21.28 11.16
N PRO A 277 -0.21 -22.10 11.71
CA PRO A 277 0.16 -23.17 12.62
C PRO A 277 0.99 -24.26 11.92
N GLY A 278 1.94 -24.86 12.63
CA GLY A 278 2.85 -25.89 12.12
C GLY A 278 3.91 -25.36 11.14
N ARG A 279 3.85 -24.07 10.78
CA ARG A 279 4.82 -23.40 9.91
C ARG A 279 5.48 -22.21 10.62
N ASP A 280 4.70 -21.25 11.09
CA ASP A 280 5.22 -20.05 11.76
C ASP A 280 5.29 -20.20 13.28
N TYR A 281 4.51 -21.11 13.84
CA TYR A 281 4.60 -21.50 15.24
C TYR A 281 4.17 -22.95 15.40
N GLU A 282 4.68 -23.60 16.43
CA GLU A 282 4.34 -24.99 16.74
C GLU A 282 3.25 -25.02 17.82
N PRO A 283 2.02 -25.47 17.51
CA PRO A 283 0.94 -25.58 18.47
C PRO A 283 1.33 -26.44 19.68
N GLY A 284 1.14 -25.91 20.88
CA GLY A 284 1.49 -26.59 22.14
C GLY A 284 2.97 -26.48 22.54
N ALA A 285 3.85 -25.94 21.68
CA ALA A 285 5.27 -25.79 21.98
C ALA A 285 5.75 -24.33 21.98
N THR A 286 5.32 -23.52 21.01
CA THR A 286 5.73 -22.12 20.93
C THR A 286 5.02 -21.25 21.96
N ILE A 287 5.77 -20.51 22.78
CA ILE A 287 5.24 -19.58 23.78
C ILE A 287 4.60 -18.37 23.09
N LEU A 288 3.46 -17.89 23.60
CA LEU A 288 2.72 -16.76 23.00
C LEU A 288 3.60 -15.52 22.83
N SER A 289 4.41 -15.17 23.83
CA SER A 289 5.31 -14.02 23.72
C SER A 289 6.45 -14.16 22.73
N ALA A 290 6.71 -15.35 22.20
CA ALA A 290 7.62 -15.53 21.07
C ALA A 290 6.93 -15.22 19.74
N THR A 291 5.61 -15.35 19.62
CA THR A 291 4.89 -15.13 18.36
C THR A 291 4.63 -13.66 18.06
N GLY A 292 4.72 -12.77 19.06
CA GLY A 292 4.42 -11.35 18.93
C GLY A 292 2.93 -11.02 18.79
N MET A 293 2.05 -12.01 18.95
CA MET A 293 0.60 -11.86 18.75
C MET A 293 -0.15 -11.33 19.98
N GLU A 294 0.53 -10.98 21.07
CA GLU A 294 -0.16 -10.56 22.30
C GLU A 294 -0.99 -9.29 22.13
N HIS A 295 -0.54 -8.38 21.26
CA HIS A 295 -1.24 -7.14 20.98
C HIS A 295 -2.62 -7.35 20.35
N ARG A 296 -2.84 -8.48 19.67
CA ARG A 296 -4.12 -8.85 19.04
C ARG A 296 -4.97 -9.77 19.90
N ALA A 297 -4.34 -10.76 20.53
CA ALA A 297 -5.06 -11.89 21.14
C ALA A 297 -5.22 -11.82 22.67
N VAL A 298 -4.52 -10.93 23.37
CA VAL A 298 -4.49 -10.90 24.84
C VAL A 298 -5.20 -9.68 25.39
N SER A 299 -6.19 -9.91 26.27
CA SER A 299 -6.69 -8.85 27.15
C SER A 299 -5.84 -8.78 28.41
N TRP A 300 -5.36 -7.59 28.73
CA TRP A 300 -4.53 -7.32 29.91
C TRP A 300 -5.34 -6.89 31.13
N THR A 301 -6.63 -6.63 30.94
CA THR A 301 -7.55 -6.12 31.96
C THR A 301 -8.51 -7.20 32.45
N LYS A 302 -8.56 -8.36 31.80
CA LYS A 302 -9.40 -9.49 32.20
C LYS A 302 -8.81 -10.31 33.36
N GLY A 303 -9.63 -11.23 33.89
CA GLY A 303 -9.23 -12.17 34.93
C GLY A 303 -8.35 -13.34 34.45
N CYS A 304 -8.14 -14.29 35.37
CA CYS A 304 -7.23 -15.43 35.21
C CYS A 304 -7.52 -16.31 33.99
N TYR A 305 -6.47 -16.71 33.27
CA TYR A 305 -6.51 -17.75 32.23
C TYR A 305 -5.23 -18.63 32.23
N PRO A 306 -5.27 -19.86 31.68
CA PRO A 306 -4.09 -20.72 31.58
C PRO A 306 -2.88 -20.03 30.93
N GLY A 307 -1.71 -20.13 31.57
CA GLY A 307 -0.47 -19.58 31.04
C GLY A 307 -0.28 -18.06 31.26
N GLN A 308 -1.26 -17.35 31.83
CA GLN A 308 -1.19 -15.90 32.07
C GLN A 308 0.03 -15.49 32.90
N GLU A 309 0.37 -16.24 33.95
CA GLU A 309 1.53 -15.92 34.81
C GLU A 309 2.84 -15.87 34.02
N VAL A 310 3.01 -16.81 33.08
CA VAL A 310 4.20 -16.85 32.21
C VAL A 310 4.22 -15.64 31.28
N VAL A 311 3.11 -15.37 30.60
CA VAL A 311 2.97 -14.24 29.67
C VAL A 311 3.17 -12.90 30.39
N ALA A 312 2.54 -12.70 31.54
CA ALA A 312 2.65 -11.48 32.34
C ALA A 312 4.07 -11.27 32.90
N ARG A 313 4.73 -12.36 33.34
CA ARG A 313 6.12 -12.29 33.83
C ARG A 313 7.10 -11.92 32.73
N ILE A 314 6.95 -12.51 31.54
CA ILE A 314 7.78 -12.17 30.37
C ILE A 314 7.60 -10.69 30.04
N ARG A 315 6.35 -10.19 29.97
CA ARG A 315 6.09 -8.79 29.67
C ARG A 315 6.70 -7.82 30.69
N THR A 316 6.61 -8.14 31.98
CA THR A 316 6.97 -7.20 33.05
C THR A 316 8.47 -7.20 33.36
N TYR A 317 9.09 -8.37 33.40
CA TYR A 317 10.44 -8.54 33.96
C TYR A 317 11.40 -9.26 33.02
N GLY A 318 10.92 -9.76 31.88
CA GLY A 318 11.66 -10.68 31.04
C GLY A 318 11.70 -10.27 29.57
N SER A 319 12.25 -11.18 28.80
CA SER A 319 12.17 -11.17 27.35
C SER A 319 12.30 -12.61 26.90
N VAL A 320 11.56 -13.02 25.88
CA VAL A 320 11.83 -14.29 25.21
C VAL A 320 13.21 -14.23 24.53
N PRO A 321 13.98 -15.33 24.52
CA PRO A 321 15.29 -15.38 23.86
C PRO A 321 15.18 -15.02 22.37
N ARG A 322 14.13 -15.54 21.71
CA ARG A 322 13.77 -15.23 20.33
C ARG A 322 12.33 -14.77 20.24
N CYS A 323 12.08 -13.81 19.37
CA CYS A 323 10.72 -13.34 19.06
C CYS A 323 10.55 -13.22 17.56
N MET A 324 9.32 -13.43 17.10
CA MET A 324 8.90 -13.19 15.73
C MET A 324 9.15 -11.74 15.35
N ALA A 325 9.75 -11.53 14.19
CA ALA A 325 9.98 -10.24 13.57
C ALA A 325 9.69 -10.31 12.07
N GLY A 326 9.32 -9.17 11.50
CA GLY A 326 9.25 -9.01 10.05
C GLY A 326 10.62 -8.63 9.50
N LEU A 327 10.98 -9.19 8.35
CA LEU A 327 12.17 -8.87 7.59
C LEU A 327 11.77 -8.34 6.22
N ILE A 328 12.27 -7.16 5.88
CA ILE A 328 12.25 -6.60 4.54
C ILE A 328 13.61 -6.87 3.90
N ILE A 329 13.64 -7.55 2.76
CA ILE A 329 14.91 -7.92 2.10
C ILE A 329 15.17 -6.93 0.96
N HIS A 330 16.33 -6.27 0.97
CA HIS A 330 16.70 -5.14 0.11
C HIS A 330 17.56 -5.52 -1.11
N GLU A 331 17.70 -6.81 -1.42
CA GLU A 331 18.65 -7.30 -2.42
C GLU A 331 18.50 -6.74 -3.85
N PRO A 332 19.61 -6.72 -4.64
CA PRO A 332 19.61 -6.33 -6.05
C PRO A 332 18.82 -7.33 -6.91
N LEU A 333 18.14 -6.81 -7.95
CA LEU A 333 17.32 -7.53 -8.93
C LEU A 333 17.65 -9.02 -9.13
N GLY A 334 16.71 -9.92 -8.80
CA GLY A 334 16.74 -11.33 -9.21
C GLY A 334 16.40 -12.41 -8.16
N LEU A 335 16.21 -12.05 -6.89
CA LEU A 335 15.86 -13.03 -5.84
C LEU A 335 14.42 -13.55 -6.02
N ALA A 336 14.28 -14.85 -6.29
CA ALA A 336 12.97 -15.50 -6.26
C ALA A 336 12.57 -15.84 -4.82
N VAL A 337 11.26 -15.91 -4.52
CA VAL A 337 10.77 -16.33 -3.19
C VAL A 337 11.32 -17.69 -2.76
N GLY A 338 11.56 -18.60 -3.73
CA GLY A 338 12.17 -19.91 -3.48
C GLY A 338 13.65 -19.87 -3.09
N ASP A 339 14.31 -18.71 -3.23
CA ASP A 339 15.69 -18.51 -2.80
C ASP A 339 15.78 -18.17 -1.30
N LEU A 340 14.64 -17.87 -0.64
CA LEU A 340 14.61 -17.71 0.81
C LEU A 340 14.74 -19.06 1.51
N PRO A 341 15.52 -19.15 2.61
CA PRO A 341 15.66 -20.40 3.34
C PRO A 341 14.32 -20.95 3.84
N ALA A 342 14.17 -22.27 3.78
CA ALA A 342 12.97 -22.97 4.24
C ALA A 342 12.70 -22.75 5.74
N THR A 343 11.43 -22.89 6.11
CA THR A 343 10.95 -22.85 7.50
C THR A 343 11.79 -23.76 8.41
N GLY A 344 12.18 -23.23 9.58
CA GLY A 344 12.96 -23.96 10.59
C GLY A 344 14.47 -23.89 10.39
N LEU A 345 14.98 -23.45 9.23
CA LEU A 345 16.41 -23.26 9.01
C LEU A 345 16.95 -22.08 9.84
N PRO A 346 18.24 -22.11 10.23
CA PRO A 346 18.84 -21.00 10.98
C PRO A 346 18.91 -19.73 10.14
N VAL A 347 18.61 -18.58 10.76
CA VAL A 347 19.03 -17.27 10.24
C VAL A 347 20.48 -17.08 10.63
N LEU A 348 21.35 -16.97 9.64
CA LEU A 348 22.79 -16.80 9.83
C LEU A 348 23.16 -15.37 9.44
N ALA A 349 23.95 -14.69 10.27
CA ALA A 349 24.64 -13.48 9.85
C ALA A 349 25.75 -13.83 8.85
N SER A 350 26.24 -12.84 8.09
CA SER A 350 27.33 -13.01 7.11
C SER A 350 28.62 -13.62 7.69
N ASP A 351 28.88 -13.42 8.99
CA ASP A 351 30.01 -14.03 9.71
C ASP A 351 29.77 -15.50 10.11
N GLY A 352 28.62 -16.06 9.75
CA GLY A 352 28.18 -17.42 10.08
C GLY A 352 27.52 -17.57 11.44
N ALA A 353 27.38 -16.49 12.24
CA ALA A 353 26.72 -16.56 13.53
C ALA A 353 25.22 -16.83 13.37
N LYS A 354 24.69 -17.82 14.11
CA LYS A 354 23.25 -18.06 14.16
C LYS A 354 22.58 -16.99 15.02
N ILE A 355 21.71 -16.20 14.40
CA ILE A 355 20.99 -15.08 15.04
C ILE A 355 19.46 -15.29 15.09
N GLY A 356 18.98 -16.44 14.61
CA GLY A 356 17.56 -16.74 14.59
C GLY A 356 17.18 -18.01 13.85
N THR A 357 15.90 -18.11 13.50
CA THR A 357 15.30 -19.20 12.73
C THR A 357 14.24 -18.65 11.78
N TRP A 358 14.29 -19.06 10.51
CA TRP A 358 13.33 -18.69 9.48
C TRP A 358 11.97 -19.32 9.76
N ALA A 359 10.89 -18.55 9.56
CA ALA A 359 9.52 -19.03 9.61
C ALA A 359 8.97 -19.10 8.18
N SER A 360 8.24 -18.08 7.73
CA SER A 360 7.71 -18.03 6.37
C SER A 360 8.30 -16.90 5.56
N GLY A 361 8.47 -17.12 4.25
CA GLY A 361 8.90 -16.12 3.29
C GLY A 361 7.90 -15.99 2.14
N GLY A 362 7.90 -14.84 1.48
CA GLY A 362 7.01 -14.52 0.37
C GLY A 362 7.46 -13.27 -0.37
N TYR A 363 6.84 -13.01 -1.51
CA TYR A 363 6.99 -11.72 -2.19
C TYR A 363 5.91 -10.78 -1.66
N SER A 364 6.31 -9.56 -1.29
CA SER A 364 5.37 -8.49 -0.95
C SER A 364 5.26 -7.54 -2.13
N ALA A 365 4.07 -7.47 -2.72
CA ALA A 365 3.81 -6.54 -3.81
C ALA A 365 3.78 -5.10 -3.29
N VAL A 366 3.30 -4.87 -2.06
CA VAL A 366 3.29 -3.54 -1.41
C VAL A 366 4.69 -2.95 -1.29
N TRP A 367 5.68 -3.81 -1.05
CA TRP A 367 7.06 -3.41 -0.86
C TRP A 367 7.93 -3.63 -2.10
N ASP A 368 7.36 -4.21 -3.16
CA ASP A 368 8.03 -4.64 -4.39
C ASP A 368 9.29 -5.49 -4.13
N ARG A 369 9.25 -6.34 -3.10
CA ARG A 369 10.42 -7.09 -2.61
C ARG A 369 10.06 -8.33 -1.80
N PRO A 370 11.00 -9.28 -1.62
CA PRO A 370 10.84 -10.38 -0.70
C PRO A 370 10.70 -9.89 0.75
N VAL A 371 9.76 -10.50 1.47
CA VAL A 371 9.56 -10.31 2.91
C VAL A 371 9.52 -11.65 3.60
N ALA A 372 9.88 -11.66 4.88
CA ALA A 372 9.86 -12.88 5.67
C ALA A 372 9.50 -12.64 7.13
N LEU A 373 9.01 -13.70 7.75
CA LEU A 373 8.86 -13.87 9.18
C LEU A 373 10.04 -14.70 9.68
N ALA A 374 10.65 -14.25 10.78
CA ALA A 374 11.73 -14.99 11.43
C ALA A 374 11.70 -14.79 12.94
N TYR A 375 12.08 -15.83 13.68
CA TYR A 375 12.37 -15.72 15.11
C TYR A 375 13.80 -15.23 15.27
N LEU A 376 13.97 -13.98 15.68
CA LEU A 376 15.28 -13.36 15.87
C LEU A 376 15.67 -13.29 17.35
N ASP A 377 16.95 -13.50 17.61
CA ASP A 377 17.54 -13.32 18.94
C ASP A 377 17.41 -11.85 19.40
N ARG A 378 17.38 -11.65 20.72
CA ARG A 378 17.10 -10.35 21.36
C ARG A 378 17.93 -9.18 20.81
N ASP A 379 19.18 -9.42 20.48
CA ASP A 379 20.13 -8.37 20.11
C ASP A 379 20.03 -7.99 18.61
N HIS A 380 19.23 -8.74 17.83
CA HIS A 380 19.09 -8.57 16.37
C HIS A 380 17.66 -8.24 15.93
N ARG A 381 16.71 -8.11 16.85
CA ARG A 381 15.27 -8.01 16.54
C ARG A 381 14.66 -6.61 16.69
N ALA A 382 15.48 -5.58 16.92
CA ALA A 382 14.98 -4.22 17.07
C ALA A 382 14.53 -3.68 15.70
N PRO A 383 13.36 -3.03 15.57
CA PRO A 383 12.95 -2.40 14.32
C PRO A 383 13.96 -1.36 13.83
N GLY A 384 14.21 -1.32 12.52
CA GLY A 384 15.23 -0.50 11.87
C GLY A 384 16.64 -1.09 11.90
N THR A 385 16.86 -2.22 12.60
CA THR A 385 18.15 -2.93 12.53
C THR A 385 18.36 -3.47 11.12
N ARG A 386 19.52 -3.18 10.54
CA ARG A 386 19.99 -3.78 9.29
C ARG A 386 20.83 -5.02 9.59
N LEU A 387 20.52 -6.10 8.91
CA LEU A 387 21.17 -7.39 9.04
C LEU A 387 21.79 -7.77 7.69
N GLN A 388 23.01 -8.29 7.74
CA GLN A 388 23.66 -8.96 6.63
C GLN A 388 23.54 -10.46 6.87
N LEU A 389 22.79 -11.15 6.01
CA LEU A 389 22.36 -12.53 6.22
C LEU A 389 22.98 -13.46 5.19
N ALA A 390 23.47 -14.61 5.64
CA ALA A 390 23.89 -15.67 4.74
C ALA A 390 22.69 -16.53 4.33
N ALA A 391 22.44 -16.65 3.02
CA ALA A 391 21.42 -17.50 2.42
C ALA A 391 22.03 -18.37 1.32
N GLY A 392 22.47 -19.58 1.69
CA GLY A 392 23.23 -20.44 0.78
C GLY A 392 24.57 -19.80 0.44
N GLU A 393 24.82 -19.57 -0.85
CA GLU A 393 26.03 -18.90 -1.36
C GLU A 393 25.87 -17.37 -1.50
N ARG A 394 24.71 -16.82 -1.14
CA ARG A 394 24.38 -15.39 -1.26
C ARG A 394 24.40 -14.67 0.09
N GLU A 395 24.65 -13.36 0.03
CA GLU A 395 24.51 -12.45 1.17
C GLU A 395 23.32 -11.51 0.94
N LEU A 396 22.30 -11.63 1.79
CA LEU A 396 21.11 -10.79 1.75
C LEU A 396 21.25 -9.60 2.71
N GLU A 397 20.95 -8.38 2.27
CA GLU A 397 20.69 -7.26 3.19
C GLU A 397 19.20 -7.28 3.59
N ALA A 398 18.93 -7.32 4.89
CA ALA A 398 17.57 -7.29 5.43
C ALA A 398 17.40 -6.19 6.47
N GLU A 399 16.23 -5.58 6.52
CA GLU A 399 15.82 -4.64 7.55
C GLU A 399 14.74 -5.26 8.42
N VAL A 400 14.91 -5.17 9.73
CA VAL A 400 13.94 -5.63 10.71
C VAL A 400 12.83 -4.61 10.85
N VAL A 401 11.58 -5.05 10.74
CA VAL A 401 10.39 -4.19 10.89
C VAL A 401 9.37 -4.78 11.86
N THR A 402 8.52 -3.90 12.40
CA THR A 402 7.34 -4.32 13.16
C THR A 402 6.28 -4.84 12.22
N LEU A 403 5.62 -5.95 12.58
CA LEU A 403 4.44 -6.44 11.88
C LEU A 403 3.19 -5.61 12.26
N PRO A 404 2.20 -5.51 11.37
CA PRO A 404 2.16 -6.05 9.99
C PRO A 404 2.99 -5.23 8.99
N PHE A 405 3.33 -5.82 7.84
CA PHE A 405 3.98 -5.08 6.73
C PHE A 405 2.98 -4.19 5.98
N TYR A 406 1.69 -4.54 6.02
CA TYR A 406 0.61 -3.88 5.32
C TYR A 406 -0.68 -3.84 6.14
N THR A 407 -1.35 -2.69 6.11
CA THR A 407 -2.74 -2.49 6.52
C THR A 407 -3.41 -1.62 5.48
N GLY A 408 -4.51 -2.10 4.90
CA GLY A 408 -5.34 -1.36 3.94
C GLY A 408 -6.69 -1.00 4.54
N THR A 409 -6.71 -0.49 5.77
CA THR A 409 -7.96 -0.34 6.53
C THR A 409 -8.89 0.75 6.00
N SER A 410 -8.39 1.62 5.11
CA SER A 410 -9.17 2.67 4.45
C SER A 410 -8.82 2.80 2.96
N ALA A 411 -9.74 3.41 2.19
CA ALA A 411 -9.51 3.70 0.78
C ALA A 411 -8.33 4.66 0.58
N GLU A 412 -8.15 5.63 1.47
CA GLU A 412 -7.06 6.61 1.45
C GLU A 412 -5.70 5.96 1.68
N GLU A 413 -5.57 5.09 2.69
CA GLU A 413 -4.33 4.34 2.94
C GLU A 413 -3.95 3.48 1.74
N ARG A 414 -4.95 2.81 1.15
CA ARG A 414 -4.74 1.95 0.00
C ARG A 414 -4.36 2.75 -1.25
N ALA A 415 -4.98 3.90 -1.48
CA ALA A 415 -4.62 4.82 -2.56
C ALA A 415 -3.18 5.32 -2.42
N LEU A 416 -2.78 5.72 -1.20
CA LEU A 416 -1.43 6.17 -0.91
C LEU A 416 -0.38 5.07 -1.14
N GLN A 417 -0.71 3.82 -0.80
CA GLN A 417 0.18 2.68 -1.06
C GLN A 417 0.33 2.41 -2.56
N ALA A 418 -0.78 2.35 -3.31
CA ALA A 418 -0.75 2.17 -4.76
C ALA A 418 0.06 3.29 -5.44
N TYR A 419 -0.10 4.54 -4.98
CA TYR A 419 0.71 5.68 -5.44
C TYR A 419 2.21 5.47 -5.18
N ARG A 420 2.61 5.14 -3.94
CA ARG A 420 4.02 4.93 -3.57
C ARG A 420 4.67 3.84 -4.41
N GLN A 421 3.97 2.72 -4.58
CA GLN A 421 4.45 1.61 -5.38
C GLN A 421 4.59 2.02 -6.86
N ALA A 422 3.61 2.76 -7.40
CA ALA A 422 3.71 3.24 -8.77
C ALA A 422 4.89 4.17 -9.02
N VAL A 423 5.21 5.07 -8.07
CA VAL A 423 6.39 5.95 -8.15
C VAL A 423 7.68 5.11 -8.19
N HIS A 424 7.75 4.03 -7.40
CA HIS A 424 8.88 3.11 -7.44
C HIS A 424 9.00 2.41 -8.82
N LEU A 425 7.91 1.83 -9.31
CA LEU A 425 7.86 1.16 -10.62
C LEU A 425 8.22 2.12 -11.77
N PHE A 426 7.76 3.36 -11.70
CA PHE A 426 8.11 4.41 -12.65
C PHE A 426 9.61 4.72 -12.66
N GLY A 427 10.23 4.81 -11.47
CA GLY A 427 11.69 4.96 -11.32
C GLY A 427 12.48 3.78 -11.91
N SER A 428 11.91 2.58 -11.87
CA SER A 428 12.46 1.35 -12.43
C SER A 428 12.11 1.13 -13.92
N GLY A 429 11.48 2.10 -14.59
CA GLY A 429 11.14 2.02 -16.02
C GLY A 429 9.89 1.21 -16.37
N GLN A 430 9.14 0.74 -15.37
CA GLN A 430 7.97 -0.13 -15.55
C GLN A 430 6.67 0.69 -15.72
N ASP A 431 6.60 1.45 -16.81
CA ASP A 431 5.56 2.46 -17.05
C ASP A 431 4.13 1.94 -17.05
N ASP A 432 3.83 0.87 -17.80
CA ASP A 432 2.48 0.31 -17.90
C ASP A 432 1.92 -0.08 -16.52
N ARG A 433 2.79 -0.60 -15.65
CA ARG A 433 2.43 -1.07 -14.32
C ARG A 433 2.25 0.09 -13.35
N ALA A 434 3.10 1.12 -13.46
CA ALA A 434 2.92 2.36 -12.74
C ALA A 434 1.59 3.02 -13.10
N VAL A 435 1.21 3.05 -14.39
CA VAL A 435 -0.10 3.56 -14.83
C VAL A 435 -1.25 2.78 -14.21
N ALA A 436 -1.20 1.44 -14.20
CA ALA A 436 -2.25 0.61 -13.62
C ALA A 436 -2.47 0.92 -12.12
N LEU A 437 -1.39 1.02 -11.34
CA LEU A 437 -1.46 1.35 -9.92
C LEU A 437 -1.91 2.80 -9.66
N LEU A 438 -1.46 3.76 -10.46
CA LEU A 438 -1.90 5.16 -10.35
C LEU A 438 -3.38 5.31 -10.69
N GLN A 439 -3.89 4.54 -11.64
CA GLN A 439 -5.33 4.47 -11.95
C GLN A 439 -6.13 3.88 -10.78
N GLU A 440 -5.61 2.85 -10.10
CA GLU A 440 -6.22 2.35 -8.86
C GLU A 440 -6.22 3.45 -7.78
N ALA A 441 -5.09 4.11 -7.56
CA ALA A 441 -4.93 5.15 -6.55
C ALA A 441 -5.96 6.29 -6.71
N VAL A 442 -6.07 6.86 -7.92
CA VAL A 442 -7.03 7.95 -8.19
C VAL A 442 -8.49 7.51 -8.19
N THR A 443 -8.74 6.21 -8.36
CA THR A 443 -10.08 5.63 -8.23
C THR A 443 -10.46 5.48 -6.76
N LEU A 444 -9.53 5.02 -5.93
CA LEU A 444 -9.72 4.83 -4.49
C LEU A 444 -9.84 6.16 -3.75
N ASP A 445 -8.92 7.10 -4.03
CA ASP A 445 -8.95 8.45 -3.49
C ASP A 445 -8.89 9.47 -4.63
N THR A 446 -10.05 10.03 -4.97
CA THR A 446 -10.15 11.06 -6.01
C THR A 446 -9.49 12.38 -5.62
N GLY A 447 -9.20 12.59 -4.32
CA GLY A 447 -8.56 13.79 -3.78
C GLY A 447 -7.03 13.70 -3.71
N LEU A 448 -6.43 12.53 -3.97
CA LEU A 448 -4.98 12.35 -3.95
C LEU A 448 -4.31 12.99 -5.18
N THR A 449 -4.05 14.30 -5.08
CA THR A 449 -3.53 15.14 -6.17
C THR A 449 -2.20 14.63 -6.73
N GLU A 450 -1.33 14.10 -5.88
CA GLU A 450 -0.03 13.56 -6.21
C GLU A 450 -0.14 12.32 -7.13
N ALA A 451 -1.18 11.51 -6.96
CA ALA A 451 -1.44 10.36 -7.82
C ALA A 451 -1.95 10.79 -9.20
N TRP A 452 -2.81 11.81 -9.27
CA TRP A 452 -3.24 12.39 -10.55
C TRP A 452 -2.06 13.01 -11.30
N GLU A 453 -1.20 13.75 -10.61
CA GLU A 453 0.02 14.33 -11.19
C GLU A 453 0.93 13.24 -11.75
N ALA A 454 1.30 12.26 -10.92
CA ALA A 454 2.17 11.17 -11.33
C ALA A 454 1.57 10.42 -12.52
N LEU A 455 0.26 10.14 -12.52
CA LEU A 455 -0.42 9.46 -13.64
C LEU A 455 -0.27 10.24 -14.95
N GLY A 456 -0.48 11.56 -14.90
CA GLY A 456 -0.33 12.41 -16.07
C GLY A 456 1.11 12.46 -16.57
N VAL A 457 2.09 12.54 -15.67
CA VAL A 457 3.52 12.55 -16.01
C VAL A 457 3.93 11.22 -16.65
N VAL A 458 3.53 10.09 -16.08
CA VAL A 458 3.85 8.75 -16.62
C VAL A 458 3.24 8.58 -18.01
N LEU A 459 1.98 8.94 -18.20
CA LEU A 459 1.32 8.91 -19.52
C LEU A 459 2.03 9.82 -20.54
N GLY A 460 2.50 10.99 -20.10
CA GLY A 460 3.31 11.89 -20.91
C GLY A 460 4.64 11.29 -21.35
N ARG A 461 5.35 10.58 -20.44
CA ARG A 461 6.59 9.83 -20.76
C ARG A 461 6.34 8.74 -21.81
N MET A 462 5.18 8.09 -21.74
CA MET A 462 4.74 7.08 -22.71
C MET A 462 4.19 7.68 -24.02
N GLU A 463 4.27 9.00 -24.21
CA GLU A 463 3.73 9.74 -25.37
C GLU A 463 2.20 9.60 -25.54
N ARG A 464 1.48 9.20 -24.50
CA ARG A 464 0.01 9.11 -24.47
C ARG A 464 -0.59 10.48 -24.15
N TYR A 465 -0.25 11.48 -24.96
CA TYR A 465 -0.50 12.90 -24.67
C TYR A 465 -1.98 13.26 -24.50
N HIS A 466 -2.88 12.66 -25.27
CA HIS A 466 -4.32 12.89 -25.12
C HIS A 466 -4.83 12.43 -23.74
N GLU A 467 -4.41 11.26 -23.28
CA GLU A 467 -4.79 10.75 -21.96
C GLU A 467 -4.15 11.58 -20.85
N ALA A 468 -2.88 11.97 -21.00
CA ALA A 468 -2.21 12.85 -20.05
C ALA A 468 -2.94 14.20 -19.91
N ILE A 469 -3.41 14.79 -21.02
CA ILE A 469 -4.20 16.03 -21.00
C ILE A 469 -5.52 15.83 -20.23
N ASP A 470 -6.23 14.72 -20.44
CA ASP A 470 -7.47 14.43 -19.71
C ASP A 470 -7.23 14.34 -18.20
N ILE A 471 -6.13 13.69 -17.80
CA ILE A 471 -5.69 13.58 -16.40
C ILE A 471 -5.34 14.94 -15.80
N PHE A 472 -4.56 15.77 -16.51
CA PHE A 472 -4.19 17.10 -16.02
C PHE A 472 -5.35 18.08 -16.00
N ARG A 473 -6.33 17.98 -16.90
CA ARG A 473 -7.58 18.75 -16.80
C ARG A 473 -8.35 18.37 -15.54
N ARG A 474 -8.37 17.09 -15.19
CA ARG A 474 -8.99 16.67 -13.92
C ARG A 474 -8.22 17.19 -12.71
N LEU A 475 -6.88 17.16 -12.76
CA LEU A 475 -6.05 17.76 -11.71
C LEU A 475 -6.26 19.28 -11.60
N GLU A 476 -6.50 19.98 -12.70
CA GLU A 476 -6.82 21.43 -12.68
C GLU A 476 -8.13 21.71 -11.92
N GLU A 477 -9.13 20.84 -12.02
CA GLU A 477 -10.38 20.98 -11.26
C GLU A 477 -10.18 20.74 -9.76
N LEU A 478 -9.26 19.86 -9.38
CA LEU A 478 -8.97 19.50 -7.98
C LEU A 478 -8.01 20.49 -7.31
N ALA A 479 -7.01 20.97 -8.06
CA ALA A 479 -5.96 21.86 -7.62
C ALA A 479 -5.85 23.06 -8.59
N PRO A 480 -6.84 23.98 -8.59
CA PRO A 480 -6.92 25.06 -9.57
C PRO A 480 -5.76 26.06 -9.50
N ASP A 481 -5.12 26.18 -8.34
CA ASP A 481 -4.01 27.09 -8.11
C ASP A 481 -2.63 26.46 -8.39
N GLU A 482 -2.58 25.16 -8.75
CA GLU A 482 -1.32 24.45 -8.95
C GLU A 482 -0.70 24.80 -10.32
N PRO A 483 0.44 25.52 -10.38
CA PRO A 483 0.98 26.00 -11.64
C PRO A 483 1.61 24.90 -12.51
N MET A 484 2.01 23.80 -11.87
CA MET A 484 2.57 22.64 -12.56
C MET A 484 1.57 22.03 -13.55
N VAL A 485 0.26 22.07 -13.24
CA VAL A 485 -0.81 21.56 -14.11
C VAL A 485 -0.77 22.21 -15.49
N ASN A 486 -0.75 23.54 -15.55
CA ASN A 486 -0.73 24.26 -16.83
C ASN A 486 0.63 24.18 -17.52
N THR A 487 1.71 23.96 -16.76
CA THR A 487 3.04 23.68 -17.33
C THR A 487 3.01 22.38 -18.14
N ASN A 488 2.42 21.32 -17.60
CA ASN A 488 2.30 20.03 -18.29
C ASN A 488 1.27 20.04 -19.42
N LEU A 489 0.11 20.71 -19.24
CA LEU A 489 -0.86 20.90 -20.34
C LEU A 489 -0.24 21.65 -21.52
N SER A 490 0.58 22.67 -21.25
CA SER A 490 1.32 23.40 -22.30
C SER A 490 2.28 22.48 -23.04
N LEU A 491 3.07 21.69 -22.31
CA LEU A 491 4.03 20.75 -22.87
C LEU A 491 3.36 19.73 -23.80
N PHE A 492 2.26 19.10 -23.35
CA PHE A 492 1.56 18.08 -24.13
C PHE A 492 0.82 18.66 -25.33
N SER A 493 0.23 19.86 -25.20
CA SER A 493 -0.39 20.55 -26.34
C SER A 493 0.64 20.90 -27.42
N MET A 494 1.85 21.30 -27.01
CA MET A 494 2.97 21.52 -27.95
C MET A 494 3.38 20.24 -28.66
N LYS A 495 3.47 19.11 -27.95
CA LYS A 495 3.78 17.78 -28.53
C LYS A 495 2.73 17.31 -29.55
N LEU A 496 1.46 17.69 -29.36
CA LEU A 496 0.38 17.44 -30.30
C LEU A 496 0.30 18.46 -31.46
N GLY A 497 1.15 19.49 -31.44
CA GLY A 497 1.18 20.54 -32.47
C GLY A 497 0.17 21.68 -32.28
N ASP A 498 -0.60 21.68 -31.19
CA ASP A 498 -1.53 22.76 -30.83
C ASP A 498 -0.77 23.91 -30.11
N LYS A 499 -0.11 24.73 -30.93
CA LYS A 499 0.70 25.86 -30.45
C LYS A 499 -0.12 26.93 -29.74
N GLU A 500 -1.37 27.12 -30.14
CA GLU A 500 -2.25 28.15 -29.59
C GLU A 500 -2.65 27.80 -28.15
N GLU A 501 -3.12 26.57 -27.93
CA GLU A 501 -3.46 26.12 -26.58
C GLU A 501 -2.20 26.02 -25.70
N ALA A 502 -1.05 25.62 -26.27
CA ALA A 502 0.21 25.56 -25.53
C ALA A 502 0.66 26.93 -24.97
N GLU A 503 0.61 27.99 -25.78
CA GLU A 503 0.92 29.37 -25.37
C GLU A 503 -0.05 29.85 -24.28
N LYS A 504 -1.35 29.58 -24.44
CA LYS A 504 -2.37 29.93 -23.45
C LYS A 504 -2.12 29.25 -22.11
N GLN A 505 -1.84 27.95 -22.11
CA GLN A 505 -1.55 27.19 -20.88
C GLN A 505 -0.25 27.66 -20.22
N LYS A 506 0.78 28.00 -21.00
CA LYS A 506 2.02 28.59 -20.48
C LYS A 506 1.79 29.93 -19.79
N ALA A 507 0.92 30.79 -20.34
CA ALA A 507 0.53 32.04 -19.72
C ALA A 507 -0.21 31.80 -18.38
N LEU A 508 -1.13 30.84 -18.34
CA LEU A 508 -1.83 30.44 -17.11
C LEU A 508 -0.89 29.91 -16.03
N ALA A 509 0.07 29.04 -16.38
CA ALA A 509 1.10 28.55 -15.45
C ALA A 509 1.91 29.69 -14.83
N THR A 510 2.27 30.67 -15.65
CA THR A 510 3.02 31.86 -15.22
C THR A 510 2.19 32.67 -14.22
N LEU A 511 0.91 32.91 -14.53
CA LEU A 511 -0.01 33.61 -13.63
C LEU A 511 -0.13 32.89 -12.27
N LYS A 512 -0.31 31.57 -12.26
CA LYS A 512 -0.47 30.78 -11.03
C LYS A 512 0.82 30.75 -10.19
N LYS A 513 2.02 30.65 -10.80
CA LYS A 513 3.33 30.68 -10.09
C LYS A 513 3.56 31.96 -9.27
N PHE A 514 2.90 33.05 -9.64
CA PHE A 514 3.08 34.35 -9.00
C PHE A 514 1.98 34.73 -8.00
N GLY A 515 1.02 33.81 -7.74
CA GLY A 515 -0.02 33.91 -6.71
C GLY A 515 -1.34 34.51 -7.24
N SER A 516 -2.46 33.93 -6.82
CA SER A 516 -3.81 34.43 -7.09
C SER A 516 -4.01 35.79 -6.41
N GLY A 517 -3.94 36.87 -7.19
CA GLY A 517 -4.22 38.22 -6.73
C GLY A 517 -3.54 39.35 -7.49
N LEU A 518 -2.50 39.06 -8.30
CA LEU A 518 -1.84 40.09 -9.08
C LEU A 518 -2.47 40.21 -10.47
N THR A 519 -2.88 41.43 -10.81
CA THR A 519 -3.29 41.75 -12.18
C THR A 519 -2.08 41.72 -13.10
N ALA A 520 -2.29 41.47 -14.40
CA ALA A 520 -1.21 41.48 -15.41
C ALA A 520 -0.37 42.78 -15.39
N LYS A 521 -0.97 43.89 -14.95
CA LYS A 521 -0.31 45.18 -14.80
C LYS A 521 0.66 45.22 -13.60
N GLU A 522 0.29 44.59 -12.48
CA GLU A 522 1.15 44.51 -11.28
C GLU A 522 2.32 43.54 -11.48
N ILE A 523 2.12 42.47 -12.26
CA ILE A 523 3.19 41.57 -12.70
C ILE A 523 4.20 42.33 -13.56
N ALA A 524 3.74 43.11 -14.55
CA ALA A 524 4.62 43.90 -15.41
C ALA A 524 5.44 44.94 -14.62
N VAL A 525 4.83 45.62 -13.65
CA VAL A 525 5.51 46.59 -12.77
C VAL A 525 6.56 45.90 -11.90
N ARG A 526 6.25 44.71 -11.36
CA ARG A 526 7.20 43.97 -10.50
C ARG A 526 8.35 43.37 -11.31
N ASP A 527 8.08 42.83 -12.49
CA ASP A 527 9.12 42.35 -13.41
C ASP A 527 10.06 43.49 -13.84
N GLU A 528 9.51 44.66 -14.10
CA GLU A 528 10.32 45.84 -14.39
C GLU A 528 11.15 46.27 -13.17
N THR A 529 10.59 46.21 -11.96
CA THR A 529 11.31 46.50 -10.71
C THR A 529 12.46 45.51 -10.51
N ARG A 530 12.23 44.22 -10.69
CA ARG A 530 13.25 43.17 -10.58
C ARG A 530 14.32 43.29 -11.67
N ARG A 531 13.94 43.63 -12.91
CA ARG A 531 14.91 43.92 -14.00
C ARG A 531 15.79 45.12 -13.64
N ARG A 532 15.22 46.16 -13.03
CA ARG A 532 15.97 47.33 -12.55
C ARG A 532 16.93 46.96 -11.41
N GLU A 533 16.50 46.16 -10.45
CA GLU A 533 17.35 45.67 -9.36
C GLU A 533 18.49 44.77 -9.87
N LYS A 534 18.19 43.81 -10.75
CA LYS A 534 19.20 42.95 -11.37
C LYS A 534 20.22 43.75 -12.18
N ALA A 535 19.76 44.74 -12.95
CA ALA A 535 20.63 45.64 -13.68
C ALA A 535 21.46 46.54 -12.74
N ALA A 536 20.92 46.95 -11.58
CA ALA A 536 21.66 47.71 -10.59
C ALA A 536 22.76 46.87 -9.92
N ASP A 537 22.46 45.62 -9.57
CA ASP A 537 23.45 44.67 -9.05
C ASP A 537 24.56 44.36 -10.07
N ALA A 538 24.19 44.08 -11.32
CA ALA A 538 25.15 43.83 -12.40
C ALA A 538 26.08 45.04 -12.63
N ARG A 539 25.57 46.28 -12.56
CA ARG A 539 26.41 47.50 -12.61
C ARG A 539 27.38 47.59 -11.43
N ARG A 540 26.93 47.24 -10.22
CA ARG A 540 27.80 47.22 -9.03
C ARG A 540 28.91 46.18 -9.18
N ARG A 541 28.58 44.97 -9.65
CA ARG A 541 29.57 43.92 -9.94
C ARG A 541 30.56 44.34 -11.03
N LYS A 542 30.07 44.96 -12.13
CA LYS A 542 30.93 45.54 -13.19
C LYS A 542 31.95 46.52 -12.59
N ALA A 543 31.52 47.44 -11.72
CA ALA A 543 32.41 48.38 -11.05
C ALA A 543 33.45 47.69 -10.14
N LEU A 544 33.01 46.74 -9.31
CA LEU A 544 33.91 45.99 -8.41
C LEU A 544 34.97 45.19 -9.18
N PHE A 545 34.58 44.49 -10.24
CA PHE A 545 35.53 43.75 -11.06
C PHE A 545 36.44 44.67 -11.87
N ALA A 546 35.99 45.88 -12.24
CA ALA A 546 36.84 46.88 -12.88
C ALA A 546 38.00 47.28 -11.96
N GLU A 547 37.73 47.56 -10.67
CA GLU A 547 38.76 47.89 -9.69
C GLU A 547 39.78 46.76 -9.52
N VAL A 548 39.31 45.50 -9.50
CA VAL A 548 40.22 44.33 -9.42
C VAL A 548 41.09 44.23 -10.68
N LEU A 549 40.51 44.43 -11.87
CA LEU A 549 41.22 44.33 -13.14
C LEU A 549 42.17 45.51 -13.42
N GLU A 550 41.96 46.66 -12.78
CA GLU A 550 42.94 47.75 -12.78
C GLU A 550 44.21 47.38 -11.99
N LEU A 551 44.05 46.62 -10.90
CA LEU A 551 45.17 46.16 -10.07
C LEU A 551 45.86 44.92 -10.66
N ASP A 552 45.07 43.98 -11.17
CA ASP A 552 45.54 42.75 -11.83
C ASP A 552 44.76 42.49 -13.12
N PRO A 553 45.28 42.93 -14.29
CA PRO A 553 44.62 42.76 -15.59
C PRO A 553 44.46 41.31 -16.06
N VAL A 554 45.04 40.34 -15.36
CA VAL A 554 44.96 38.90 -15.68
C VAL A 554 44.32 38.08 -14.57
N ASP A 555 43.67 38.71 -13.59
CA ASP A 555 42.91 37.97 -12.56
C ASP A 555 41.74 37.21 -13.20
N GLY A 556 41.89 35.89 -13.29
CA GLY A 556 40.92 35.01 -13.93
C GLY A 556 39.49 35.14 -13.39
N PRO A 557 39.27 35.04 -12.06
CA PRO A 557 37.96 35.19 -11.46
C PRO A 557 37.30 36.54 -11.75
N ALA A 558 38.05 37.65 -11.72
CA ALA A 558 37.53 38.97 -12.05
C ALA A 558 37.22 39.13 -13.54
N LEU A 559 38.03 38.56 -14.45
CA LEU A 559 37.73 38.51 -15.88
C LEU A 559 36.42 37.75 -16.15
N MET A 560 36.25 36.59 -15.51
CA MET A 560 35.00 35.81 -15.59
C MET A 560 33.80 36.57 -15.00
N GLY A 561 34.00 37.19 -13.84
CA GLY A 561 32.98 37.98 -13.16
C GLY A 561 32.53 39.22 -13.96
N MET A 562 33.49 39.92 -14.58
CA MET A 562 33.26 41.06 -15.48
C MET A 562 32.42 40.63 -16.69
N GLY A 563 32.82 39.56 -17.37
CA GLY A 563 32.07 39.03 -18.51
C GLY A 563 30.63 38.62 -18.15
N GLY A 564 30.44 37.98 -16.99
CA GLY A 564 29.10 37.64 -16.48
C GLY A 564 28.24 38.87 -16.16
N ALA A 565 28.82 39.91 -15.55
CA ALA A 565 28.13 41.15 -15.22
C ALA A 565 27.72 41.94 -16.49
N LEU A 566 28.62 42.03 -17.48
CA LEU A 566 28.34 42.64 -18.78
C LEU A 566 27.22 41.91 -19.53
N PHE A 567 27.25 40.57 -19.54
CA PHE A 567 26.21 39.78 -20.17
C PHE A 567 24.84 39.96 -19.48
N ASP A 568 24.80 40.06 -18.15
CA ASP A 568 23.57 40.36 -17.40
C ASP A 568 23.01 41.76 -17.71
N LEU A 569 23.85 42.70 -18.17
CA LEU A 569 23.45 44.03 -18.65
C LEU A 569 23.01 44.05 -20.12
N GLY A 570 23.12 42.91 -20.83
CA GLY A 570 22.85 42.81 -22.26
C GLY A 570 24.00 43.30 -23.15
N GLU A 571 25.16 43.59 -22.56
CA GLU A 571 26.37 44.07 -23.25
C GLU A 571 27.22 42.88 -23.69
N ALA A 572 26.63 41.99 -24.50
CA ALA A 572 27.28 40.73 -24.89
C ALA A 572 28.58 40.93 -25.70
N GLU A 573 28.65 41.99 -26.51
CA GLU A 573 29.84 42.34 -27.30
C GLU A 573 31.01 42.75 -26.40
N GLU A 574 30.73 43.49 -25.32
CA GLU A 574 31.74 43.87 -24.32
C GLU A 574 32.13 42.66 -23.46
N ALA A 575 31.20 41.75 -23.18
CA ALA A 575 31.42 40.58 -22.32
C ALA A 575 32.40 39.55 -22.91
N GLU A 576 32.34 39.34 -24.22
CA GLU A 576 33.11 38.30 -24.91
C GLU A 576 34.63 38.40 -24.71
N PRO A 577 35.30 39.56 -24.91
CA PRO A 577 36.76 39.62 -24.77
C PRO A 577 37.23 39.30 -23.35
N TYR A 578 36.44 39.61 -22.32
CA TYR A 578 36.76 39.26 -20.93
C TYR A 578 36.65 37.75 -20.69
N LEU A 579 35.63 37.08 -21.25
CA LEU A 579 35.47 35.63 -21.10
C LEU A 579 36.47 34.85 -21.96
N ALA A 580 36.80 35.34 -23.15
CA ALA A 580 37.86 34.78 -23.98
C ALA A 580 39.21 34.84 -23.25
N LYS A 581 39.56 36.01 -22.68
CA LYS A 581 40.78 36.17 -21.88
C LYS A 581 40.75 35.33 -20.61
N ALA A 582 39.60 35.22 -19.93
CA ALA A 582 39.44 34.32 -18.79
C ALA A 582 39.71 32.85 -19.19
N CYS A 583 39.32 32.42 -20.39
CA CYS A 583 39.57 31.05 -20.88
C CYS A 583 41.06 30.78 -21.13
N GLU A 584 41.86 31.81 -21.41
CA GLU A 584 43.32 31.70 -21.54
C GLU A 584 43.99 31.55 -20.16
N VAL A 585 43.50 32.29 -19.15
CA VAL A 585 44.05 32.28 -17.78
C VAL A 585 43.58 31.07 -16.97
N MET A 586 42.29 30.72 -17.08
CA MET A 586 41.62 29.66 -16.30
C MET A 586 41.04 28.57 -17.21
N GLY A 587 41.87 28.03 -18.09
CA GLY A 587 41.46 27.02 -19.08
C GLY A 587 40.97 25.69 -18.48
N ASP A 588 41.03 25.50 -17.17
CA ASP A 588 40.55 24.31 -16.46
C ASP A 588 39.22 24.54 -15.70
N SER A 589 38.61 25.72 -15.79
CA SER A 589 37.36 26.06 -15.08
C SER A 589 36.12 25.65 -15.89
N SER A 590 35.43 24.57 -15.49
CA SER A 590 34.21 24.09 -16.17
C SER A 590 33.08 25.15 -16.24
N PRO A 591 32.77 25.93 -15.18
CA PRO A 591 31.74 26.97 -15.22
C PRO A 591 32.04 28.14 -16.16
N LEU A 592 33.31 28.39 -16.47
CA LEU A 592 33.72 29.45 -17.40
C LEU A 592 33.28 29.13 -18.83
N PHE A 593 33.41 27.88 -19.26
CA PHE A 593 32.97 27.45 -20.60
C PHE A 593 31.44 27.58 -20.77
N VAL A 594 30.67 27.34 -19.71
CA VAL A 594 29.21 27.59 -19.71
C VAL A 594 28.93 29.08 -19.95
N SER A 595 29.63 29.94 -19.21
CA SER A 595 29.42 31.39 -19.28
C SER A 595 29.84 31.96 -20.64
N HIS A 596 30.99 31.55 -21.16
CA HIS A 596 31.49 32.00 -22.47
C HIS A 596 30.60 31.54 -23.62
N GLY A 597 30.19 30.26 -23.64
CA GLY A 597 29.31 29.76 -24.69
C GLY A 597 27.96 30.48 -24.72
N ARG A 598 27.39 30.82 -23.56
CA ARG A 598 26.14 31.61 -23.48
C ARG A 598 26.28 33.01 -24.06
N VAL A 599 27.42 33.65 -23.88
CA VAL A 599 27.70 34.96 -24.50
C VAL A 599 27.77 34.82 -26.03
N LEU A 600 28.46 33.80 -26.52
CA LEU A 600 28.57 33.53 -27.96
C LEU A 600 27.20 33.19 -28.59
N GLU A 601 26.36 32.42 -27.90
CA GLU A 601 24.96 32.21 -28.31
C GLU A 601 24.19 33.54 -28.39
N GLY A 602 24.33 34.41 -27.38
CA GLY A 602 23.70 35.74 -27.34
C GLY A 602 24.15 36.66 -28.47
N LEU A 603 25.39 36.49 -28.95
CA LEU A 603 25.94 37.18 -30.12
C LEU A 603 25.56 36.52 -31.47
N GLY A 604 24.84 35.40 -31.45
CA GLY A 604 24.54 34.62 -32.66
C GLY A 604 25.74 33.88 -33.26
N ARG A 605 26.89 33.86 -32.57
CA ARG A 605 28.14 33.17 -32.98
C ARG A 605 28.08 31.68 -32.64
N ARG A 606 27.09 30.99 -33.21
CA ARG A 606 26.76 29.59 -32.87
C ARG A 606 27.90 28.60 -33.06
N GLY A 607 28.66 28.70 -34.15
CA GLY A 607 29.78 27.80 -34.42
C GLY A 607 30.85 27.86 -33.33
N GLU A 608 31.16 29.06 -32.86
CA GLU A 608 32.14 29.29 -31.79
C GLU A 608 31.61 28.83 -30.43
N ALA A 609 30.31 29.00 -30.18
CA ALA A 609 29.67 28.46 -28.97
C ALA A 609 29.79 26.93 -28.89
N VAL A 610 29.58 26.22 -30.00
CA VAL A 610 29.75 24.76 -30.10
C VAL A 610 31.17 24.34 -29.74
N ASP A 611 32.18 25.04 -30.27
CA ASP A 611 33.59 24.73 -29.97
C ASP A 611 33.93 24.97 -28.50
N VAL A 612 33.42 26.05 -27.91
CA VAL A 612 33.58 26.36 -26.48
C VAL A 612 32.90 25.29 -25.61
N TYR A 613 31.72 24.82 -25.96
CA TYR A 613 31.02 23.77 -25.22
C TYR A 613 31.72 22.43 -25.29
N ARG A 614 32.19 22.00 -26.46
CA ARG A 614 32.96 20.75 -26.60
C ARG A 614 34.24 20.75 -25.75
N ARG A 615 34.95 21.89 -25.73
CA ARG A 615 36.11 22.07 -24.85
C ARG A 615 35.71 21.99 -23.37
N GLY A 616 34.62 22.65 -23.00
CA GLY A 616 34.08 22.61 -21.64
C GLY A 616 33.70 21.21 -21.17
N ILE A 617 33.06 20.41 -22.03
CA ILE A 617 32.67 19.01 -21.73
C ILE A 617 33.90 18.17 -21.40
N ALA A 618 34.96 18.29 -22.22
CA ALA A 618 36.21 17.57 -21.97
C ALA A 618 36.85 17.96 -20.63
N VAL A 619 36.78 19.24 -20.24
CA VAL A 619 37.29 19.74 -18.95
C VAL A 619 36.43 19.25 -17.78
N ALA A 620 35.09 19.37 -17.90
CA ALA A 620 34.14 18.98 -16.86
C ALA A 620 34.14 17.47 -16.61
N ALA A 621 34.18 16.66 -17.66
CA ALA A 621 34.25 15.20 -17.58
C ALA A 621 35.55 14.74 -16.91
N ARG A 622 36.68 15.37 -17.23
CA ARG A 622 37.98 15.08 -16.60
C ARG A 622 37.99 15.43 -15.10
N LYS A 623 37.28 16.49 -14.70
CA LYS A 623 37.20 16.95 -13.30
C LYS A 623 36.11 16.27 -12.47
N GLY A 624 35.12 15.65 -13.11
CA GLY A 624 33.94 15.11 -12.42
C GLY A 624 32.90 16.18 -12.05
N ASP A 625 32.91 17.33 -12.73
CA ASP A 625 31.98 18.44 -12.48
C ASP A 625 30.61 18.16 -13.11
N LEU A 626 29.81 17.29 -12.48
CA LEU A 626 28.57 16.76 -13.05
C LEU A 626 27.53 17.84 -13.43
N MET A 627 27.45 18.94 -12.67
CA MET A 627 26.47 20.00 -12.93
C MET A 627 26.83 20.85 -14.16
N PRO A 628 28.04 21.43 -14.28
CA PRO A 628 28.50 22.04 -15.54
C PRO A 628 28.49 21.08 -16.73
N LEU A 629 28.86 19.80 -16.52
CA LEU A 629 28.86 18.81 -17.59
C LEU A 629 27.47 18.66 -18.23
N ARG A 630 26.42 18.46 -17.41
CA ARG A 630 25.04 18.34 -17.91
C ARG A 630 24.55 19.59 -18.63
N GLU A 631 24.87 20.78 -18.12
CA GLU A 631 24.47 22.04 -18.77
C GLU A 631 25.17 22.21 -20.12
N LEU A 632 26.48 21.91 -20.20
CA LEU A 632 27.26 21.99 -21.43
C LEU A 632 26.75 20.99 -22.48
N GLU A 633 26.46 19.75 -22.09
CA GLU A 633 25.88 18.71 -22.96
C GLU A 633 24.50 19.13 -23.47
N HIS A 634 23.64 19.65 -22.59
CA HIS A 634 22.31 20.11 -22.95
C HIS A 634 22.34 21.29 -23.94
N ARG A 635 23.22 22.27 -23.70
CA ARG A 635 23.40 23.42 -24.60
C ARG A 635 23.96 23.04 -25.96
N LEU A 636 24.95 22.14 -25.98
CA LEU A 636 25.50 21.62 -27.22
C LEU A 636 24.42 20.89 -28.04
N PHE A 637 23.63 20.04 -27.39
CA PHE A 637 22.51 19.34 -28.01
C PHE A 637 21.50 20.29 -28.66
N LEU A 638 21.08 21.36 -27.96
CA LEU A 638 20.15 22.36 -28.50
C LEU A 638 20.67 23.08 -29.75
N LEU A 639 21.98 23.33 -29.82
CA LEU A 639 22.61 23.97 -30.97
C LEU A 639 22.75 22.99 -32.15
N GLU A 640 23.03 21.72 -31.89
CA GLU A 640 23.17 20.68 -32.92
C GLU A 640 21.82 20.23 -33.53
N GLU A 641 20.74 20.13 -32.74
CA GLU A 641 19.39 19.81 -33.26
C GLU A 641 18.82 20.93 -34.14
N SER A 642 19.23 22.19 -33.93
CA SER A 642 18.73 23.32 -34.72
C SER A 642 19.25 23.37 -36.17
N ASN A 643 20.12 22.42 -36.57
CA ASN A 643 20.67 22.24 -37.91
C ASN A 643 20.13 20.99 -38.64
N GLY A 644 19.23 20.22 -38.01
CA GLY A 644 18.61 19.00 -38.56
C GLY A 644 17.35 19.26 -39.36
#